data_AF-A0A6I6E7F0-F1
#
_entry.id   AF-A0A6I6E7F0-F1
#
_cell.length_a   1.000
_cell.length_b   1.000
_cell.length_c   1.000
_cell.angle_alpha   90.00
_cell.angle_beta   90.00
_cell.angle_gamma   90.00
#
_symmetry.space_group_name_H-M   'P 1'
#
loop_
_entity.id
_entity.type
_entity.pdbx_description
1 polymer ?
#
loop_
_entity_poly.entity_id
_entity_poly.type
_entity_poly.pdbx_seq_one_letter_code
_entity_poly.pdbx_strand_id
1 'polypeptide(L)'
;MSSPLPTTTESAAKYFHARVFKPAEGIFLFHPRALERLVAEHLEPWADSGPIPSLGYHVMSSKDFLSALEYENPEALVVIEGLALPEYVILLPIPLDLHLDHEGFVSLLREYWARRFEGEIARAWQLARDRDSDRADFGPERLRALIGEIALDEVRDVLARDGVLPRGLDDTLVCRAFVALVMRLRYFSPGVRGYFFPAIHDWRALDAWIRDSGLDLPPPSLDGPLPALLESSRPDPDCGHPTRLIRLPSGFPYARSDADLEIYRSAQTSSTKPDTRLSENEPAADQGPWPQNGFQIQDGLTKRCVAAFQSEPQSKEPIRLGWLLDPLLSLVAVALEPLLKLFVRQRHPGLSQLARTLAQALYPPLFILAIRRARHAEQSERLAESIAHLAVARRRLLAMTAAGIAASNQLLWLIDQRQRHAEQSLADRLAVQCTLNPGMSRELKALIQRLGDAVLDQHWSAIDLCRDLELVLIERRTTYYQIEPIAWLRARARVPLRRILPFQSRLKALRLLDSLQNRLERLGWPLEEVERFSRPLHALSKRITEQLERQLRPRLQRALEEAGFSPGNHREEVAFNKLLHELLDVIEHRRHLKFTDVRDIVARNLLRLPDLTLAEWRTGDRLARFDRCAERALPGLYRPGEIYITGLQRLGAPLFGTPQGRLLLRHLILPVGLSFLILKTLDILIGILPTLEATFHLASLWLILGLGGVINALAYTRTGRLGVRAFLRALWWTLRLLLFDGLRRLLRWPPIKRILETELIRGLERNLLRPFLSGTLLMLPIIGLASLIQGGLIDLNLSMAALTLVLGVLIRNTPGGRRLFDDLVSAGGQFLRRLNQTLVIGLIQELMLFFKEVTRRFQQILHRIEERMSHRLGESWLELAFKGLLMPVWRALEWVIQFYVTVLVEPQINPIKHFPLVTIAHKLMLPFLPLITSIMSDMLEPILPKWIALPFVTLTILLLPGLAGFLVWELKENWKLYAANHAGAPNAVDVKPGLYAVRREHLTWVPIEPAIVGSHGETLRGMLRRGFHSGTLPKSFDRLRCVMRRQIEQAIETPQRLHEAQRHLNEIKRTLGRFCDRELAYALRRRCQDPNCNLSSVWTRRPRLATASFELTLDLRLKPPHERARIALQLCLYLREPDLHLKVSLQGDGDALGALCREHIREDIRVFGARAGATQVTMDLG
;
A
#
# COMPACT_ATOMS: atom_id res chain seq x y z
N MET A 1 9.89 -47.92 5.41
CA MET A 1 9.55 -47.94 6.84
C MET A 1 9.96 -46.58 7.39
N SER A 2 9.00 -45.72 7.70
CA SER A 2 9.22 -44.38 8.28
C SER A 2 9.77 -44.52 9.69
N SER A 3 10.90 -43.87 9.98
CA SER A 3 11.54 -43.90 11.30
C SER A 3 10.66 -43.17 12.32
N PRO A 4 10.53 -43.64 13.58
CA PRO A 4 9.72 -42.94 14.59
C PRO A 4 10.32 -41.57 14.92
N LEU A 5 9.46 -40.55 15.02
CA LEU A 5 9.88 -39.18 15.32
C LEU A 5 10.42 -39.02 16.75
N PRO A 6 11.34 -38.07 16.95
CA PRO A 6 11.78 -37.64 18.27
C PRO A 6 10.64 -36.98 19.06
N THR A 7 10.43 -37.41 20.30
CA THR A 7 9.39 -36.87 21.22
C THR A 7 9.86 -35.67 22.03
N THR A 8 11.16 -35.35 22.00
CA THR A 8 11.79 -34.24 22.74
C THR A 8 12.60 -33.35 21.81
N THR A 9 12.75 -32.07 22.15
CA THR A 9 13.57 -31.11 21.38
C THR A 9 15.03 -31.54 21.26
N GLU A 10 15.58 -32.15 22.30
CA GLU A 10 16.97 -32.65 22.31
C GLU A 10 17.16 -33.86 21.38
N SER A 11 16.18 -34.76 21.30
CA SER A 11 16.22 -35.88 20.36
C SER A 11 16.01 -35.41 18.91
N ALA A 12 15.18 -34.38 18.68
CA ALA A 12 15.01 -33.74 17.37
C ALA A 12 16.29 -33.07 16.88
N ALA A 13 17.04 -32.39 17.77
CA ALA A 13 18.32 -31.77 17.44
C ALA A 13 19.37 -32.82 17.02
N LYS A 14 19.48 -33.92 17.79
CA LYS A 14 20.40 -35.03 17.46
C LYS A 14 20.04 -35.69 16.13
N TYR A 15 18.74 -35.93 15.89
CA TYR A 15 18.26 -36.54 14.65
C TYR A 15 18.51 -35.65 13.44
N PHE A 16 18.21 -34.35 13.54
CA PHE A 16 18.51 -33.36 12.51
C PHE A 16 20.01 -33.31 12.20
N HIS A 17 20.85 -33.23 13.23
CA HIS A 17 22.30 -33.18 13.08
C HIS A 17 22.84 -34.39 12.32
N ALA A 18 22.38 -35.61 12.64
CA ALA A 18 22.83 -36.84 11.97
C ALA A 18 22.52 -36.90 10.46
N ARG A 19 21.46 -36.23 10.01
CA ARG A 19 21.03 -36.21 8.60
C ARG A 19 21.71 -35.12 7.77
N VAL A 20 21.98 -33.96 8.37
CA VAL A 20 22.50 -32.78 7.67
C VAL A 20 24.01 -32.61 7.81
N PHE A 21 24.60 -32.95 8.96
CA PHE A 21 26.04 -32.82 9.19
C PHE A 21 26.82 -33.96 8.51
N LYS A 22 27.64 -33.62 7.52
CA LYS A 22 28.45 -34.57 6.73
C LYS A 22 29.88 -34.02 6.55
N PRO A 23 30.74 -34.12 7.58
CA PRO A 23 32.05 -33.49 7.55
C PRO A 23 32.98 -34.09 6.49
N ALA A 24 32.85 -35.40 6.18
CA ALA A 24 33.60 -36.06 5.10
C ALA A 24 33.25 -35.53 3.70
N GLU A 25 32.06 -34.97 3.51
CA GLU A 25 31.62 -34.35 2.26
C GLU A 25 31.93 -32.83 2.23
N GLY A 26 32.56 -32.31 3.30
CA GLY A 26 32.87 -30.90 3.50
C GLY A 26 31.69 -30.06 3.99
N ILE A 27 30.71 -30.65 4.68
CA ILE A 27 29.49 -29.96 5.13
C ILE A 27 29.49 -29.80 6.64
N PHE A 28 29.49 -28.54 7.09
CA PHE A 28 29.59 -28.19 8.51
C PHE A 28 28.38 -27.37 8.99
N LEU A 29 27.97 -27.61 10.23
CA LEU A 29 26.90 -26.87 10.90
C LEU A 29 27.48 -25.95 11.97
N PHE A 30 27.21 -24.66 11.87
CA PHE A 30 27.66 -23.65 12.84
C PHE A 30 26.51 -22.85 13.40
N HIS A 31 26.65 -22.36 14.63
CA HIS A 31 25.70 -21.38 15.16
C HIS A 31 25.72 -20.13 14.25
N PRO A 32 24.59 -19.47 13.94
CA PRO A 32 24.55 -18.36 12.99
C PRO A 32 25.56 -17.23 13.28
N ARG A 33 25.89 -16.99 14.56
CA ARG A 33 26.93 -16.01 14.94
C ARG A 33 28.36 -16.49 14.70
N ALA A 34 28.64 -17.76 14.93
CA ALA A 34 29.93 -18.36 14.61
C ALA A 34 30.15 -18.28 13.09
N LEU A 35 29.12 -18.62 12.31
CA LEU A 35 29.12 -18.46 10.86
C LEU A 35 29.35 -16.99 10.44
N GLU A 36 28.63 -16.03 11.03
CA GLU A 36 28.86 -14.59 10.76
C GLU A 36 30.32 -14.18 11.01
N ARG A 37 30.96 -14.68 12.07
CA ARG A 37 32.38 -14.38 12.40
C ARG A 37 33.36 -15.03 11.41
N LEU A 38 33.20 -16.31 11.11
CA LEU A 38 34.02 -17.04 10.14
C LEU A 38 33.95 -16.39 8.75
N VAL A 39 32.73 -15.99 8.34
CA VAL A 39 32.51 -15.29 7.08
C VAL A 39 33.11 -13.88 7.11
N ALA A 40 33.09 -13.19 8.26
CA ALA A 40 33.71 -11.88 8.40
C ALA A 40 35.20 -11.96 8.12
N GLU A 41 35.88 -12.88 8.78
CA GLU A 41 37.32 -13.11 8.64
C GLU A 41 37.69 -13.50 7.21
N HIS A 42 36.92 -14.41 6.59
CA HIS A 42 37.11 -14.76 5.18
C HIS A 42 36.97 -13.55 4.24
N LEU A 43 36.01 -12.66 4.51
CA LEU A 43 35.73 -11.50 3.65
C LEU A 43 36.53 -10.25 4.00
N GLU A 44 37.28 -10.20 5.11
CA GLU A 44 38.11 -9.06 5.49
C GLU A 44 39.05 -8.56 4.37
N PRO A 45 39.68 -9.43 3.56
CA PRO A 45 40.54 -8.98 2.44
C PRO A 45 39.77 -8.29 1.30
N TRP A 46 38.47 -8.59 1.16
CA TRP A 46 37.64 -8.19 0.02
C TRP A 46 36.56 -7.15 0.37
N ALA A 47 36.36 -6.81 1.65
CA ALA A 47 35.21 -6.03 2.11
C ALA A 47 35.55 -4.64 2.68
N ASP A 48 34.83 -3.63 2.19
CA ASP A 48 34.62 -2.35 2.89
C ASP A 48 33.59 -2.58 4.05
N SER A 49 34.08 -2.96 5.23
CA SER A 49 33.45 -2.86 6.58
C SER A 49 31.91 -2.78 6.70
N GLY A 50 31.17 -3.71 6.09
CA GLY A 50 29.71 -3.83 6.19
C GLY A 50 29.24 -4.95 7.15
N PRO A 51 28.03 -4.85 7.75
CA PRO A 51 27.47 -5.93 8.57
C PRO A 51 27.07 -7.15 7.71
N ILE A 52 27.43 -8.35 8.16
CA ILE A 52 27.12 -9.61 7.46
C ILE A 52 25.68 -10.04 7.78
N PRO A 53 24.84 -10.35 6.78
CA PRO A 53 23.49 -10.85 6.99
C PRO A 53 23.52 -12.32 7.46
N SER A 54 22.39 -12.83 7.97
CA SER A 54 22.24 -14.25 8.27
C SER A 54 22.17 -15.05 6.97
N LEU A 55 23.29 -15.63 6.56
CA LEU A 55 23.42 -16.39 5.31
C LEU A 55 22.74 -17.76 5.42
N GLY A 56 22.09 -18.20 4.35
CA GLY A 56 21.51 -19.54 4.25
C GLY A 56 22.56 -20.65 4.06
N TYR A 57 23.69 -20.31 3.45
CA TYR A 57 24.89 -21.13 3.32
C TYR A 57 26.10 -20.21 3.04
N HIS A 58 27.31 -20.72 3.19
CA HIS A 58 28.53 -20.06 2.71
C HIS A 58 29.51 -21.09 2.14
N VAL A 59 30.21 -20.73 1.07
CA VAL A 59 31.24 -21.58 0.44
C VAL A 59 32.57 -20.86 0.52
N MET A 60 33.57 -21.54 1.10
CA MET A 60 34.93 -21.04 1.26
C MET A 60 35.95 -22.15 1.00
N SER A 61 37.20 -21.77 0.71
CA SER A 61 38.27 -22.75 0.49
C SER A 61 38.61 -23.47 1.79
N SER A 62 39.04 -24.73 1.71
CA SER A 62 39.45 -25.48 2.91
C SER A 62 40.63 -24.84 3.64
N LYS A 63 41.51 -24.13 2.92
CA LYS A 63 42.63 -23.39 3.52
C LYS A 63 42.14 -22.22 4.36
N ASP A 64 41.24 -21.40 3.81
CA ASP A 64 40.69 -20.24 4.52
C ASP A 64 39.79 -20.67 5.68
N PHE A 65 39.11 -21.82 5.54
CA PHE A 65 38.26 -22.38 6.59
C PHE A 65 39.08 -22.80 7.80
N LEU A 66 40.16 -23.55 7.58
CA LEU A 66 41.04 -24.01 8.66
C LEU A 66 41.70 -22.82 9.38
N SER A 67 42.15 -21.80 8.63
CA SER A 67 42.73 -20.59 9.24
C SER A 67 41.72 -19.81 10.08
N ALA A 68 40.47 -19.66 9.61
CA ALA A 68 39.44 -18.95 10.37
C ALA A 68 38.99 -19.74 11.61
N LEU A 69 38.99 -21.07 11.52
CA LEU A 69 38.60 -21.95 12.62
C LEU A 69 39.62 -21.94 13.78
N GLU A 70 40.91 -21.72 13.49
CA GLU A 70 41.98 -21.59 14.49
C GLU A 70 41.68 -20.51 15.54
N TYR A 71 41.09 -19.39 15.11
CA TYR A 71 40.73 -18.28 15.99
C TYR A 71 39.34 -18.44 16.63
N GLU A 72 38.39 -19.06 15.93
CA GLU A 72 36.99 -19.15 16.36
C GLU A 72 36.73 -20.32 17.32
N ASN A 73 37.25 -21.51 17.01
CA ASN A 73 37.05 -22.71 17.80
C ASN A 73 38.23 -23.70 17.67
N PRO A 74 39.31 -23.51 18.46
CA PRO A 74 40.50 -24.35 18.38
C PRO A 74 40.24 -25.81 18.78
N GLU A 75 39.19 -26.08 19.58
CA GLU A 75 38.81 -27.46 19.95
C GLU A 75 38.20 -28.21 18.77
N ALA A 76 37.42 -27.53 17.92
CA ALA A 76 36.86 -28.11 16.70
C ALA A 76 37.93 -28.33 15.62
N LEU A 77 38.95 -27.48 15.55
CA LEU A 77 40.05 -27.60 14.60
C LEU A 77 40.79 -28.94 14.75
N VAL A 78 41.11 -29.35 15.98
CA VAL A 78 41.81 -30.62 16.28
C VAL A 78 41.07 -31.84 15.73
N VAL A 79 39.72 -31.81 15.72
CA VAL A 79 38.89 -32.90 15.20
C VAL A 79 38.82 -32.88 13.67
N ILE A 80 38.89 -31.70 13.06
CA ILE A 80 38.66 -31.48 11.64
C ILE A 80 39.96 -31.63 10.82
N GLU A 81 41.11 -31.29 11.39
CA GLU A 81 42.44 -31.46 10.74
C GLU A 81 42.74 -32.91 10.34
N GLY A 82 42.12 -33.89 11.00
CA GLY A 82 42.27 -35.32 10.69
C GLY A 82 41.40 -35.83 9.51
N LEU A 83 40.58 -34.98 8.89
CA LEU A 83 39.66 -35.36 7.81
C LEU A 83 40.18 -34.96 6.42
N ALA A 84 39.94 -35.80 5.40
CA ALA A 84 40.20 -35.45 4.01
C ALA A 84 39.11 -34.49 3.49
N LEU A 85 39.37 -33.18 3.57
CA LEU A 85 38.42 -32.16 3.14
C LEU A 85 38.47 -31.92 1.62
N PRO A 86 37.33 -31.68 0.95
CA PRO A 86 37.29 -31.23 -0.44
C PRO A 86 37.94 -29.84 -0.58
N GLU A 87 38.27 -29.39 -1.80
CA GLU A 87 38.88 -28.06 -2.02
C GLU A 87 38.04 -26.89 -1.47
N TYR A 88 36.72 -27.04 -1.53
CA TYR A 88 35.74 -26.08 -1.01
C TYR A 88 34.75 -26.75 -0.05
N VAL A 89 34.55 -26.11 1.10
CA VAL A 89 33.60 -26.55 2.15
C VAL A 89 32.33 -25.70 2.14
N ILE A 90 31.22 -26.31 2.56
CA ILE A 90 29.90 -25.68 2.67
C ILE A 90 29.56 -25.53 4.14
N LEU A 91 29.33 -24.29 4.56
CA LEU A 91 28.90 -23.95 5.91
C LEU A 91 27.39 -23.69 5.93
N LEU A 92 26.68 -24.36 6.82
CA LEU A 92 25.24 -24.21 7.02
C LEU A 92 24.96 -23.71 8.46
N PRO A 93 24.02 -22.78 8.65
CA PRO A 93 23.63 -22.35 9.99
C PRO A 93 22.82 -23.45 10.70
N ILE A 94 22.98 -23.60 12.02
CA ILE A 94 22.12 -24.46 12.86
C ILE A 94 20.72 -23.80 12.98
N PRO A 95 19.62 -24.57 12.89
CA PRO A 95 18.27 -24.02 13.08
C PRO A 95 18.07 -23.59 14.54
N LEU A 96 17.55 -22.38 14.75
CA LEU A 96 17.26 -21.85 16.09
C LEU A 96 15.98 -22.46 16.70
N ASP A 97 15.01 -22.83 15.85
CA ASP A 97 13.74 -23.43 16.26
C ASP A 97 13.56 -24.80 15.58
N LEU A 98 13.41 -25.85 16.39
CA LEU A 98 13.12 -27.20 15.93
C LEU A 98 11.64 -27.51 16.15
N HIS A 99 10.95 -27.82 15.05
CA HIS A 99 9.54 -28.19 15.03
C HIS A 99 9.38 -29.64 15.51
N LEU A 100 8.42 -29.90 16.40
CA LEU A 100 8.13 -31.23 16.95
C LEU A 100 7.06 -31.99 16.12
N ASP A 101 6.35 -31.29 15.23
CA ASP A 101 5.38 -31.86 14.31
C ASP A 101 6.07 -32.49 13.09
N HIS A 102 5.55 -33.63 12.61
CA HIS A 102 6.14 -34.36 11.48
C HIS A 102 6.23 -33.51 10.21
N GLU A 103 5.15 -32.81 9.87
CA GLU A 103 5.08 -31.97 8.67
C GLU A 103 6.08 -30.80 8.74
N GLY A 104 6.15 -30.11 9.89
CA GLY A 104 7.13 -29.06 10.14
C GLY A 104 8.58 -29.56 10.06
N PHE A 105 8.86 -30.75 10.61
CA PHE A 105 10.20 -31.35 10.56
C PHE A 105 10.62 -31.76 9.14
N VAL A 106 9.73 -32.38 8.35
CA VAL A 106 10.00 -32.70 6.93
C VAL A 106 10.17 -31.42 6.10
N SER A 107 9.38 -30.37 6.37
CA SER A 107 9.55 -29.07 5.72
C SER A 107 10.91 -28.45 6.04
N LEU A 108 11.38 -28.56 7.29
CA LEU A 108 12.71 -28.11 7.70
C LEU A 108 13.81 -28.86 6.95
N LEU A 109 13.75 -30.20 6.88
CA LEU A 109 14.74 -30.99 6.15
C LEU A 109 14.79 -30.63 4.66
N ARG A 110 13.63 -30.36 4.04
CA ARG A 110 13.57 -29.89 2.64
C ARG A 110 14.18 -28.51 2.46
N GLU A 111 13.99 -27.59 3.40
CA GLU A 111 14.64 -26.27 3.37
C GLU A 111 16.17 -26.40 3.46
N TYR A 112 16.69 -27.33 4.29
CA TYR A 112 18.12 -27.61 4.34
C TYR A 112 18.63 -28.36 3.10
N TRP A 113 17.80 -29.19 2.46
CA TRP A 113 18.11 -29.73 1.12
C TRP A 113 18.28 -28.60 0.10
N ALA A 114 17.38 -27.62 0.09
CA ALA A 114 17.47 -26.48 -0.82
C ALA A 114 18.72 -25.63 -0.59
N ARG A 115 19.08 -25.35 0.68
CA ARG A 115 20.30 -24.62 1.05
C ARG A 115 21.57 -25.38 0.69
N ARG A 116 21.60 -26.69 0.96
CA ARG A 116 22.73 -27.55 0.61
C ARG A 116 22.90 -27.61 -0.91
N PHE A 117 21.83 -27.82 -1.66
CA PHE A 117 21.85 -27.82 -3.13
C PHE A 117 22.37 -26.48 -3.70
N GLU A 118 21.92 -25.36 -3.14
CA GLU A 118 22.42 -24.03 -3.50
C GLU A 118 23.94 -23.91 -3.28
N GLY A 119 24.43 -24.40 -2.13
CA GLY A 119 25.87 -24.48 -1.83
C GLY A 119 26.65 -25.41 -2.77
N GLU A 120 26.07 -26.54 -3.16
CA GLU A 120 26.69 -27.49 -4.11
C GLU A 120 26.84 -26.89 -5.51
N ILE A 121 25.82 -26.17 -5.99
CA ILE A 121 25.91 -25.44 -7.26
C ILE A 121 26.99 -24.36 -7.19
N ALA A 122 27.04 -23.59 -6.09
CA ALA A 122 28.08 -22.58 -5.90
C ALA A 122 29.49 -23.20 -5.86
N ARG A 123 29.64 -24.36 -5.21
CA ARG A 123 30.90 -25.13 -5.17
C ARG A 123 31.29 -25.64 -6.56
N ALA A 124 30.38 -26.27 -7.29
CA ALA A 124 30.63 -26.77 -8.64
C ALA A 124 30.99 -25.64 -9.62
N TRP A 125 30.29 -24.50 -9.54
CA TRP A 125 30.59 -23.31 -10.32
C TRP A 125 32.01 -22.79 -10.04
N GLN A 126 32.39 -22.70 -8.76
CA GLN A 126 33.71 -22.22 -8.36
C GLN A 126 34.82 -23.17 -8.87
N LEU A 127 34.67 -24.47 -8.62
CA LEU A 127 35.61 -25.50 -9.09
C LEU A 127 35.82 -25.45 -10.61
N ALA A 128 34.76 -25.29 -11.40
CA ALA A 128 34.86 -25.19 -12.85
C ALA A 128 35.63 -23.93 -13.29
N ARG A 129 35.50 -22.80 -12.58
CA ARG A 129 36.20 -21.53 -12.92
C ARG A 129 37.64 -21.46 -12.42
N ASP A 130 38.00 -22.32 -11.48
CA ASP A 130 39.39 -22.46 -11.03
C ASP A 130 40.16 -23.50 -11.85
N ARG A 131 39.47 -24.49 -12.43
CA ARG A 131 40.05 -25.50 -13.33
C ARG A 131 40.14 -25.01 -14.78
N ASP A 132 39.07 -24.45 -15.31
CA ASP A 132 39.00 -23.96 -16.69
C ASP A 132 39.22 -22.44 -16.68
N SER A 133 40.18 -21.95 -17.46
CA SER A 133 40.53 -20.52 -17.54
C SER A 133 39.51 -19.68 -18.35
N ASP A 134 38.25 -20.11 -18.39
CA ASP A 134 37.17 -19.58 -19.25
C ASP A 134 36.41 -18.41 -18.60
N ARG A 135 37.12 -17.58 -17.83
CA ARG A 135 36.53 -16.41 -17.16
C ARG A 135 35.97 -15.38 -18.15
N ALA A 136 36.44 -15.40 -19.40
CA ALA A 136 35.91 -14.54 -20.46
C ALA A 136 34.50 -14.96 -20.89
N ASP A 137 34.24 -16.27 -21.01
CA ASP A 137 32.97 -16.81 -21.52
C ASP A 137 31.94 -17.06 -20.41
N PHE A 138 32.39 -17.32 -19.18
CA PHE A 138 31.51 -17.61 -18.05
C PHE A 138 31.74 -16.70 -16.84
N GLY A 139 32.14 -15.47 -17.10
CA GLY A 139 32.36 -14.43 -16.09
C GLY A 139 31.24 -13.37 -15.99
N PRO A 140 31.41 -12.40 -15.08
CA PRO A 140 30.43 -11.34 -14.85
C PRO A 140 30.23 -10.43 -16.06
N GLU A 141 31.26 -10.21 -16.88
CA GLU A 141 31.15 -9.39 -18.11
C GLU A 141 30.26 -10.05 -19.17
N ARG A 142 30.41 -11.37 -19.37
CA ARG A 142 29.54 -12.11 -20.29
C ARG A 142 28.11 -12.19 -19.76
N LEU A 143 27.93 -12.39 -18.45
CA LEU A 143 26.62 -12.30 -17.81
C LEU A 143 26.00 -10.92 -18.05
N ARG A 144 26.76 -9.84 -17.84
CA ARG A 144 26.31 -8.45 -18.09
C ARG A 144 25.86 -8.24 -19.53
N ALA A 145 26.57 -8.79 -20.51
CA ALA A 145 26.18 -8.74 -21.92
C ALA A 145 24.89 -9.53 -22.22
N LEU A 146 24.65 -10.63 -21.50
CA LEU A 146 23.51 -11.53 -21.69
C LEU A 146 22.21 -10.98 -21.09
N ILE A 147 22.23 -10.58 -19.81
CA ILE A 147 21.04 -10.12 -19.09
C ILE A 147 20.87 -8.59 -19.13
N GLY A 148 21.92 -7.86 -19.48
CA GLY A 148 21.96 -6.39 -19.48
C GLY A 148 22.39 -5.79 -18.13
N GLU A 149 22.89 -4.56 -18.17
CA GLU A 149 23.39 -3.85 -16.98
C GLU A 149 22.33 -3.65 -15.90
N ILE A 150 21.11 -3.27 -16.29
CA ILE A 150 19.99 -3.02 -15.36
C ILE A 150 19.60 -4.28 -14.59
N ALA A 151 19.65 -5.44 -15.26
CA ALA A 151 19.36 -6.72 -14.63
C ALA A 151 20.47 -7.14 -13.66
N LEU A 152 21.74 -6.90 -14.00
CA LEU A 152 22.86 -7.18 -13.08
C LEU A 152 22.78 -6.31 -11.82
N ASP A 153 22.42 -5.04 -11.93
CA ASP A 153 22.21 -4.16 -10.78
C ASP A 153 21.02 -4.62 -9.91
N GLU A 154 19.92 -5.12 -10.53
CA GLU A 154 18.82 -5.75 -9.82
C GLU A 154 19.29 -7.01 -9.07
N VAL A 155 20.06 -7.88 -9.73
CA VAL A 155 20.63 -9.09 -9.12
C VAL A 155 21.45 -8.74 -7.88
N ARG A 156 22.33 -7.73 -7.98
CA ARG A 156 23.14 -7.28 -6.85
C ARG A 156 22.29 -6.75 -5.69
N ASP A 157 21.28 -5.92 -5.94
CA ASP A 157 20.39 -5.39 -4.90
C ASP A 157 19.55 -6.51 -4.24
N VAL A 158 19.01 -7.43 -5.05
CA VAL A 158 18.19 -8.55 -4.58
C VAL A 158 19.02 -9.47 -3.69
N LEU A 159 20.15 -10.00 -4.18
CA LEU A 159 21.01 -10.92 -3.41
C LEU A 159 21.47 -10.32 -2.07
N ALA A 160 21.80 -9.02 -2.07
CA ALA A 160 22.24 -8.33 -0.87
C ALA A 160 21.12 -8.11 0.16
N ARG A 161 19.91 -7.80 -0.29
CA ARG A 161 18.76 -7.55 0.61
C ARG A 161 18.14 -8.81 1.16
N ASP A 162 18.15 -9.82 0.32
CA ASP A 162 17.56 -11.10 0.60
C ASP A 162 18.44 -11.98 1.49
N GLY A 163 19.60 -11.47 1.91
CA GLY A 163 20.52 -12.13 2.81
C GLY A 163 21.29 -13.28 2.18
N VAL A 164 21.42 -13.30 0.85
CA VAL A 164 22.19 -14.31 0.11
C VAL A 164 23.67 -13.94 0.09
N LEU A 165 23.99 -12.65 -0.04
CA LEU A 165 25.36 -12.14 -0.02
C LEU A 165 25.48 -10.83 0.79
N PRO A 166 26.63 -10.54 1.42
CA PRO A 166 26.97 -9.21 1.92
C PRO A 166 27.00 -8.14 0.82
N ARG A 167 26.84 -6.87 1.21
CA ARG A 167 26.93 -5.72 0.28
C ARG A 167 28.37 -5.40 -0.07
N GLY A 168 28.61 -4.96 -1.31
CA GLY A 168 29.91 -4.43 -1.75
C GLY A 168 30.91 -5.49 -2.21
N LEU A 169 30.45 -6.74 -2.41
CA LEU A 169 31.28 -7.82 -2.95
C LEU A 169 31.45 -7.70 -4.47
N ASP A 170 32.55 -8.28 -4.96
CA ASP A 170 32.90 -8.33 -6.38
C ASP A 170 31.84 -9.05 -7.25
N ASP A 171 31.75 -8.66 -8.51
CA ASP A 171 30.78 -9.18 -9.47
C ASP A 171 30.96 -10.68 -9.73
N THR A 172 32.16 -11.23 -9.51
CA THR A 172 32.43 -12.67 -9.59
C THR A 172 31.64 -13.46 -8.55
N LEU A 173 31.60 -12.98 -7.30
CA LEU A 173 30.85 -13.61 -6.21
C LEU A 173 29.35 -13.42 -6.40
N VAL A 174 28.93 -12.26 -6.91
CA VAL A 174 27.54 -11.99 -7.30
C VAL A 174 27.07 -12.97 -8.37
N CYS A 175 27.89 -13.20 -9.40
CA CYS A 175 27.60 -14.16 -10.47
C CYS A 175 27.43 -15.57 -9.92
N ARG A 176 28.36 -16.05 -9.07
CA ARG A 176 28.28 -17.38 -8.44
C ARG A 176 26.99 -17.57 -7.64
N ALA A 177 26.67 -16.62 -6.76
CA ALA A 177 25.46 -16.69 -5.94
C ALA A 177 24.17 -16.57 -6.76
N PHE A 178 24.19 -15.77 -7.83
CA PHE A 178 23.07 -15.65 -8.74
C PHE A 178 22.74 -16.98 -9.42
N VAL A 179 23.74 -17.66 -10.00
CA VAL A 179 23.55 -18.97 -10.65
C VAL A 179 23.01 -20.00 -9.64
N ALA A 180 23.59 -20.06 -8.44
CA ALA A 180 23.14 -20.95 -7.38
C ALA A 180 21.66 -20.72 -6.99
N LEU A 181 21.27 -19.47 -6.75
CA LEU A 181 19.89 -19.12 -6.40
C LEU A 181 18.92 -19.42 -7.55
N VAL A 182 19.30 -19.12 -8.80
CA VAL A 182 18.46 -19.39 -9.98
C VAL A 182 18.22 -20.89 -10.15
N MET A 183 19.25 -21.72 -9.92
CA MET A 183 19.11 -23.19 -9.95
C MET A 183 18.24 -23.71 -8.80
N ARG A 184 18.38 -23.16 -7.59
CA ARG A 184 17.47 -23.47 -6.47
C ARG A 184 16.01 -23.17 -6.85
N LEU A 185 15.74 -21.98 -7.37
CA LEU A 185 14.39 -21.59 -7.80
C LEU A 185 13.86 -22.51 -8.90
N ARG A 186 14.68 -22.86 -9.89
CA ARG A 186 14.31 -23.74 -11.01
C ARG A 186 13.83 -25.12 -10.55
N TYR A 187 14.53 -25.76 -9.61
CA TYR A 187 14.20 -27.13 -9.17
C TYR A 187 13.19 -27.20 -8.02
N PHE A 188 13.27 -26.28 -7.05
CA PHE A 188 12.37 -26.32 -5.89
C PHE A 188 11.05 -25.58 -6.16
N SER A 189 11.03 -24.58 -7.04
CA SER A 189 9.85 -23.73 -7.30
C SER A 189 9.81 -23.21 -8.75
N PRO A 190 9.62 -24.09 -9.75
CA PRO A 190 9.66 -23.75 -11.17
C PRO A 190 8.64 -22.65 -11.53
N GLY A 191 9.03 -21.75 -12.44
CA GLY A 191 8.21 -20.63 -12.92
C GLY A 191 8.23 -19.36 -12.04
N VAL A 192 8.98 -19.37 -10.92
CA VAL A 192 9.09 -18.24 -10.00
C VAL A 192 10.17 -17.21 -10.42
N ARG A 193 11.16 -17.62 -11.22
CA ARG A 193 12.39 -16.86 -11.51
C ARG A 193 12.09 -15.46 -12.05
N GLY A 194 11.17 -15.36 -13.02
CA GLY A 194 10.75 -14.08 -13.60
C GLY A 194 10.07 -13.11 -12.61
N TYR A 195 9.54 -13.58 -11.48
CA TYR A 195 8.98 -12.71 -10.44
C TYR A 195 10.05 -12.19 -9.45
N PHE A 196 11.15 -12.92 -9.28
CA PHE A 196 12.29 -12.50 -8.45
C PHE A 196 13.18 -11.50 -9.19
N PHE A 197 13.44 -11.77 -10.48
CA PHE A 197 14.30 -10.98 -11.36
C PHE A 197 13.53 -10.49 -12.60
N PRO A 198 12.56 -9.59 -12.43
CA PRO A 198 11.72 -9.10 -13.53
C PRO A 198 12.47 -8.30 -14.60
N ALA A 199 13.70 -7.81 -14.33
CA ALA A 199 14.53 -7.11 -15.29
C ALA A 199 15.10 -8.02 -16.40
N ILE A 200 15.10 -9.35 -16.22
CA ILE A 200 15.64 -10.30 -17.20
C ILE A 200 14.60 -10.58 -18.30
N HIS A 201 14.96 -10.34 -19.56
CA HIS A 201 14.05 -10.53 -20.70
C HIS A 201 14.05 -11.96 -21.23
N ASP A 202 15.23 -12.58 -21.39
CA ASP A 202 15.39 -13.89 -22.03
C ASP A 202 15.99 -14.94 -21.07
N TRP A 203 15.11 -15.75 -20.48
CA TRP A 203 15.51 -16.86 -19.61
C TRP A 203 16.09 -18.05 -20.41
N ARG A 204 15.73 -18.21 -21.68
CA ARG A 204 16.23 -19.33 -22.51
C ARG A 204 17.71 -19.14 -22.85
N ALA A 205 18.10 -17.91 -23.17
CA ALA A 205 19.50 -17.57 -23.39
C ALA A 205 20.35 -17.77 -22.13
N LEU A 206 19.80 -17.43 -20.95
CA LEU A 206 20.46 -17.70 -19.66
C LEU A 206 20.58 -19.19 -19.37
N ASP A 207 19.53 -19.97 -19.60
CA ASP A 207 19.55 -21.42 -19.38
C ASP A 207 20.56 -22.12 -20.33
N ALA A 208 20.67 -21.67 -21.57
CA ALA A 208 21.70 -22.16 -22.50
C ALA A 208 23.11 -21.85 -21.98
N TRP A 209 23.35 -20.60 -21.56
CA TRP A 209 24.65 -20.19 -21.02
C TRP A 209 25.05 -20.95 -19.75
N ILE A 210 24.11 -21.24 -18.85
CA ILE A 210 24.38 -22.05 -17.63
C ILE A 210 24.71 -23.51 -17.99
N ARG A 211 24.00 -24.10 -18.95
CA ARG A 211 24.28 -25.46 -19.40
C ARG A 211 25.67 -25.56 -20.04
N ASP A 212 26.01 -24.60 -20.90
CA ASP A 212 27.29 -24.55 -21.60
C ASP A 212 28.47 -24.33 -20.63
N SER A 213 28.20 -23.87 -19.40
CA SER A 213 29.22 -23.62 -18.38
C SER A 213 29.74 -24.87 -17.66
N GLY A 214 29.21 -26.05 -17.98
CA GLY A 214 29.51 -27.33 -17.31
C GLY A 214 28.48 -27.79 -16.27
N LEU A 215 27.40 -27.04 -16.06
CA LEU A 215 26.27 -27.44 -15.21
C LEU A 215 25.15 -28.04 -16.08
N ASP A 216 25.38 -29.24 -16.63
CA ASP A 216 24.38 -29.93 -17.46
C ASP A 216 23.25 -30.52 -16.62
N LEU A 217 22.20 -29.72 -16.44
CA LEU A 217 21.07 -29.99 -15.56
C LEU A 217 19.78 -30.06 -16.41
N PRO A 218 19.09 -31.22 -16.48
CA PRO A 218 17.91 -31.40 -17.32
C PRO A 218 16.72 -30.55 -16.83
N PRO A 219 15.74 -30.24 -17.69
CA PRO A 219 14.58 -29.43 -17.28
C PRO A 219 13.84 -30.06 -16.09
N PRO A 220 13.34 -29.25 -15.14
CA PRO A 220 12.66 -29.75 -13.96
C PRO A 220 11.37 -30.50 -14.33
N SER A 221 11.02 -31.51 -13.52
CA SER A 221 9.79 -32.31 -13.68
C SER A 221 9.11 -32.47 -12.32
N LEU A 222 7.84 -32.89 -12.30
CA LEU A 222 7.11 -33.08 -11.04
C LEU A 222 7.41 -34.44 -10.39
N ASP A 223 7.61 -35.48 -11.21
CA ASP A 223 7.77 -36.88 -10.77
C ASP A 223 8.89 -37.62 -11.53
N GLY A 224 9.73 -36.91 -12.29
CA GLY A 224 10.81 -37.53 -13.07
C GLY A 224 12.09 -37.81 -12.28
N PRO A 225 13.12 -38.38 -12.93
CA PRO A 225 14.39 -38.68 -12.27
C PRO A 225 15.10 -37.39 -11.84
N LEU A 226 15.70 -37.41 -10.64
CA LEU A 226 16.46 -36.30 -10.09
C LEU A 226 17.86 -36.23 -10.72
N PRO A 227 18.39 -35.04 -11.05
CA PRO A 227 19.79 -34.89 -11.43
C PRO A 227 20.72 -35.34 -10.30
N ALA A 228 21.88 -35.91 -10.65
CA ALA A 228 22.83 -36.48 -9.69
C ALA A 228 23.23 -35.51 -8.56
N LEU A 229 23.47 -34.22 -8.87
CA LEU A 229 23.80 -33.18 -7.88
C LEU A 229 22.62 -32.86 -6.93
N LEU A 230 21.38 -32.96 -7.42
CA LEU A 230 20.19 -32.71 -6.62
C LEU A 230 19.88 -33.92 -5.72
N GLU A 231 20.12 -35.13 -6.22
CA GLU A 231 19.97 -36.36 -5.44
C GLU A 231 21.04 -36.49 -4.35
N SER A 232 22.32 -36.20 -4.67
CA SER A 232 23.42 -36.27 -3.69
C SER A 232 23.28 -35.25 -2.55
N SER A 233 22.61 -34.13 -2.79
CA SER A 233 22.34 -33.11 -1.78
C SER A 233 21.15 -33.42 -0.87
N ARG A 234 20.41 -34.52 -1.12
CA ARG A 234 19.22 -34.88 -0.34
C ARG A 234 19.60 -35.37 1.07
N PRO A 235 19.10 -34.75 2.15
CA PRO A 235 19.44 -35.15 3.51
C PRO A 235 18.72 -36.42 3.97
N ASP A 236 17.47 -36.64 3.50
CA ASP A 236 16.65 -37.78 3.92
C ASP A 236 15.69 -38.23 2.79
N PRO A 237 15.51 -39.55 2.55
CA PRO A 237 14.50 -40.08 1.64
C PRO A 237 13.05 -39.69 2.02
N ASP A 238 12.74 -39.38 3.27
CA ASP A 238 11.39 -38.98 3.68
C ASP A 238 10.99 -37.58 3.15
N CYS A 239 11.95 -36.81 2.58
CA CYS A 239 11.69 -35.48 2.00
C CYS A 239 10.82 -35.48 0.73
N GLY A 240 10.60 -36.63 0.08
CA GLY A 240 9.89 -36.74 -1.21
C GLY A 240 10.58 -36.00 -2.38
N HIS A 241 9.82 -35.64 -3.42
CA HIS A 241 10.32 -34.91 -4.59
C HIS A 241 10.49 -33.40 -4.29
N PRO A 242 11.60 -32.73 -4.68
CA PRO A 242 11.93 -31.37 -4.23
C PRO A 242 10.97 -30.31 -4.79
N THR A 243 10.52 -30.50 -6.02
CA THR A 243 9.67 -29.55 -6.75
C THR A 243 8.30 -29.40 -6.10
N ARG A 244 7.93 -28.17 -5.74
CA ARG A 244 6.58 -27.79 -5.31
C ARG A 244 6.07 -26.61 -6.13
N LEU A 245 4.86 -26.74 -6.66
CA LEU A 245 4.20 -25.64 -7.34
C LEU A 245 3.55 -24.74 -6.28
N ILE A 246 4.07 -23.51 -6.16
CA ILE A 246 3.44 -22.47 -5.35
C ILE A 246 2.38 -21.72 -6.16
N ARG A 247 1.49 -20.98 -5.51
CA ARG A 247 0.60 -20.06 -6.24
C ARG A 247 1.39 -18.89 -6.83
N LEU A 248 1.31 -18.73 -8.15
CA LEU A 248 1.97 -17.64 -8.86
C LEU A 248 1.03 -16.44 -9.05
N PRO A 249 1.55 -15.19 -9.05
CA PRO A 249 0.77 -14.01 -9.41
C PRO A 249 0.24 -14.11 -10.84
N SER A 250 -1.00 -13.65 -11.07
CA SER A 250 -1.62 -13.65 -12.39
C SER A 250 -1.46 -12.30 -13.12
N GLY A 251 -1.48 -12.30 -14.46
CA GLY A 251 -1.58 -11.07 -15.26
C GLY A 251 -0.29 -10.25 -15.48
N PHE A 252 0.86 -10.71 -14.98
CA PHE A 252 2.16 -10.09 -15.26
C PHE A 252 2.91 -10.77 -16.42
N PRO A 253 3.68 -10.01 -17.23
CA PRO A 253 4.42 -10.58 -18.34
C PRO A 253 5.80 -11.17 -17.95
N TYR A 254 6.22 -11.06 -16.69
CA TYR A 254 7.61 -11.26 -16.27
C TYR A 254 8.13 -12.68 -16.51
N ALA A 255 7.31 -13.69 -16.22
CA ALA A 255 7.67 -15.10 -16.39
C ALA A 255 7.30 -15.67 -17.78
N ARG A 256 6.88 -14.84 -18.75
CA ARG A 256 6.45 -15.36 -20.06
C ARG A 256 7.55 -16.01 -20.88
N SER A 257 8.80 -15.57 -20.71
CA SER A 257 9.97 -16.14 -21.35
C SER A 257 10.60 -17.28 -20.56
N ASP A 258 10.14 -17.53 -19.33
CA ASP A 258 10.59 -18.65 -18.51
C ASP A 258 9.95 -19.95 -19.02
N ALA A 259 10.76 -20.89 -19.49
CA ALA A 259 10.30 -22.19 -19.98
C ALA A 259 9.63 -23.01 -18.87
N ASP A 260 10.06 -22.83 -17.62
CA ASP A 260 9.54 -23.58 -16.48
C ASP A 260 8.07 -23.24 -16.16
N LEU A 261 7.55 -22.12 -16.68
CA LEU A 261 6.13 -21.76 -16.56
C LEU A 261 5.21 -22.76 -17.28
N GLU A 262 5.70 -23.50 -18.26
CA GLU A 262 4.92 -24.54 -18.95
C GLU A 262 4.54 -25.69 -18.00
N ILE A 263 5.40 -26.04 -17.04
CA ILE A 263 5.12 -27.05 -16.00
C ILE A 263 3.90 -26.63 -15.17
N TYR A 264 3.77 -25.33 -14.91
CA TYR A 264 2.63 -24.78 -14.20
C TYR A 264 1.34 -24.90 -15.03
N ARG A 265 1.42 -24.61 -16.33
CA ARG A 265 0.28 -24.70 -17.26
C ARG A 265 -0.18 -26.14 -17.43
N SER A 266 0.75 -27.09 -17.58
CA SER A 266 0.45 -28.51 -17.74
C SER A 266 -0.21 -29.10 -16.49
N ALA A 267 0.25 -28.71 -15.30
CA ALA A 267 -0.35 -29.12 -14.02
C ALA A 267 -1.77 -28.54 -13.82
N GLN A 268 -2.02 -27.29 -14.22
CA GLN A 268 -3.38 -26.74 -14.20
C GLN A 268 -4.31 -27.48 -15.17
N THR A 269 -3.83 -27.82 -16.37
CA THR A 269 -4.63 -28.57 -17.36
C THR A 269 -4.92 -30.01 -16.91
N SER A 270 -4.03 -30.66 -16.13
CA SER A 270 -4.28 -31.99 -15.59
C SER A 270 -5.22 -31.98 -14.38
N SER A 271 -5.14 -30.94 -13.53
CA SER A 271 -6.10 -30.70 -12.44
C SER A 271 -7.49 -30.27 -12.95
N THR A 272 -7.58 -29.72 -14.17
CA THR A 272 -8.82 -29.47 -14.90
C THR A 272 -9.20 -30.64 -15.81
N LYS A 273 -8.83 -31.89 -15.47
CA LYS A 273 -9.73 -32.99 -15.78
C LYS A 273 -11.05 -32.67 -15.08
N PRO A 274 -12.18 -32.59 -15.80
CA PRO A 274 -13.44 -32.35 -15.15
C PRO A 274 -13.63 -33.49 -14.16
N ASP A 275 -13.84 -33.16 -12.89
CA ASP A 275 -14.43 -34.07 -11.94
C ASP A 275 -15.71 -34.60 -12.59
N THR A 276 -15.58 -35.76 -13.25
CA THR A 276 -16.66 -36.53 -13.86
C THR A 276 -17.38 -37.28 -12.74
N ARG A 277 -17.64 -36.55 -11.65
CA ARG A 277 -18.32 -36.94 -10.43
C ARG A 277 -19.22 -35.83 -9.91
N LEU A 278 -19.48 -34.79 -10.70
CA LEU A 278 -20.83 -34.22 -10.70
C LEU A 278 -21.72 -35.25 -11.39
N SER A 279 -22.31 -36.10 -10.55
CA SER A 279 -23.45 -36.95 -10.87
C SER A 279 -24.25 -36.34 -12.01
N GLU A 280 -24.29 -37.05 -13.13
CA GLU A 280 -25.32 -36.92 -14.16
C GLU A 280 -26.67 -36.99 -13.45
N ASN A 281 -27.16 -35.83 -13.07
CA ASN A 281 -28.56 -35.50 -12.95
C ASN A 281 -28.68 -34.14 -13.62
N GLU A 282 -28.36 -34.10 -14.92
CA GLU A 282 -29.19 -33.31 -15.81
C GLU A 282 -30.59 -33.92 -15.68
N PRO A 283 -31.59 -33.26 -15.07
CA PRO A 283 -32.92 -33.47 -15.58
C PRO A 283 -32.81 -32.99 -17.03
N ALA A 284 -32.91 -33.95 -17.95
CA ALA A 284 -33.09 -33.65 -19.36
C ALA A 284 -34.03 -32.46 -19.49
N ALA A 285 -33.68 -31.54 -20.40
CA ALA A 285 -34.55 -30.47 -20.82
C ALA A 285 -35.77 -31.05 -21.56
N ASP A 286 -36.62 -31.77 -20.85
CA ASP A 286 -38.01 -31.92 -21.21
C ASP A 286 -38.68 -30.57 -20.87
N GLN A 287 -38.64 -29.68 -21.85
CA GLN A 287 -39.71 -28.70 -22.07
C GLN A 287 -40.97 -29.40 -22.61
N GLY A 288 -41.25 -30.62 -22.15
CA GLY A 288 -42.51 -31.31 -22.34
C GLY A 288 -43.51 -30.80 -21.30
N PRO A 289 -44.79 -30.56 -21.66
CA PRO A 289 -45.82 -30.35 -20.66
C PRO A 289 -45.90 -31.60 -19.79
N TRP A 290 -45.62 -31.49 -18.49
CA TRP A 290 -45.91 -32.58 -17.56
C TRP A 290 -47.41 -32.93 -17.63
N PRO A 291 -47.78 -34.21 -17.51
CA PRO A 291 -49.13 -34.65 -17.80
C PRO A 291 -50.12 -34.02 -16.82
N GLN A 292 -51.20 -33.48 -17.36
CA GLN A 292 -52.37 -32.95 -16.62
C GLN A 292 -53.16 -34.06 -15.89
N ASN A 293 -52.54 -35.19 -15.56
CA ASN A 293 -53.22 -36.28 -14.88
C ASN A 293 -53.17 -36.05 -13.37
N GLY A 294 -54.35 -35.77 -12.83
CA GLY A 294 -54.58 -35.45 -11.43
C GLY A 294 -53.98 -36.46 -10.46
N PHE A 295 -52.90 -36.05 -9.80
CA PHE A 295 -52.58 -36.59 -8.49
C PHE A 295 -53.59 -36.01 -7.49
N GLN A 296 -54.46 -36.87 -6.95
CA GLN A 296 -55.39 -36.49 -5.89
C GLN A 296 -54.61 -35.96 -4.68
N ILE A 297 -54.74 -34.65 -4.46
CA ILE A 297 -54.19 -33.96 -3.29
C ILE A 297 -54.99 -34.39 -2.05
N GLN A 298 -54.45 -35.33 -1.26
CA GLN A 298 -55.12 -35.85 -0.05
C GLN A 298 -55.01 -34.93 1.18
N ASP A 299 -54.10 -33.94 1.20
CA ASP A 299 -53.91 -33.06 2.37
C ASP A 299 -54.45 -31.63 2.16
N GLY A 300 -55.35 -31.18 3.05
CA GLY A 300 -55.86 -29.79 3.06
C GLY A 300 -54.75 -28.73 3.29
N LEU A 301 -53.64 -29.12 3.90
CA LEU A 301 -52.46 -28.28 4.15
C LEU A 301 -51.67 -27.96 2.87
N THR A 302 -51.42 -28.95 2.00
CA THR A 302 -50.74 -28.74 0.71
C THR A 302 -51.60 -27.88 -0.22
N LYS A 303 -52.94 -28.05 -0.23
CA LYS A 303 -53.84 -27.14 -0.95
C LYS A 303 -53.71 -25.68 -0.49
N ARG A 304 -53.67 -25.44 0.83
CA ARG A 304 -53.47 -24.08 1.39
C ARG A 304 -52.09 -23.49 1.03
N CYS A 305 -51.05 -24.32 1.03
CA CYS A 305 -49.70 -23.90 0.67
C CYS A 305 -49.57 -23.58 -0.84
N VAL A 306 -50.17 -24.38 -1.72
CA VAL A 306 -50.21 -24.12 -3.18
C VAL A 306 -51.06 -22.89 -3.48
N ALA A 307 -52.21 -22.73 -2.80
CA ALA A 307 -53.07 -21.56 -2.97
C ALA A 307 -52.33 -20.24 -2.68
N ALA A 308 -51.37 -20.24 -1.73
CA ALA A 308 -50.55 -19.06 -1.42
C ALA A 308 -49.70 -18.56 -2.61
N PHE A 309 -49.39 -19.43 -3.58
CA PHE A 309 -48.70 -19.04 -4.82
C PHE A 309 -49.65 -18.48 -5.89
N GLN A 310 -50.94 -18.85 -5.87
CA GLN A 310 -51.90 -18.61 -6.95
C GLN A 310 -52.89 -17.45 -6.70
N SER A 311 -53.17 -17.07 -5.44
CA SER A 311 -54.27 -16.11 -5.15
C SER A 311 -54.09 -14.77 -5.89
N GLU A 312 -55.03 -14.25 -6.66
CA GLU A 312 -54.92 -12.91 -7.30
C GLU A 312 -55.16 -11.74 -6.30
N PRO A 313 -54.66 -10.52 -6.60
CA PRO A 313 -54.83 -9.35 -5.74
C PRO A 313 -56.20 -8.68 -6.00
N GLN A 314 -57.29 -9.35 -5.68
CA GLN A 314 -58.61 -8.71 -5.66
C GLN A 314 -59.44 -9.16 -4.46
N SER A 315 -59.09 -8.66 -3.28
CA SER A 315 -60.10 -8.34 -2.27
C SER A 315 -59.57 -7.29 -1.31
N LYS A 316 -60.13 -6.09 -1.41
CA LYS A 316 -60.15 -5.11 -0.33
C LYS A 316 -61.06 -5.65 0.78
N GLU A 317 -60.65 -6.70 1.48
CA GLU A 317 -61.23 -6.98 2.80
C GLU A 317 -60.47 -6.15 3.85
N PRO A 318 -61.17 -5.59 4.85
CA PRO A 318 -60.54 -4.72 5.83
C PRO A 318 -59.61 -5.56 6.72
N ILE A 319 -58.31 -5.43 6.51
CA ILE A 319 -57.24 -6.01 7.35
C ILE A 319 -57.31 -5.32 8.73
N ARG A 320 -58.18 -5.79 9.63
CA ARG A 320 -58.30 -5.21 10.98
C ARG A 320 -57.39 -5.85 12.04
N LEU A 321 -56.84 -7.06 11.81
CA LEU A 321 -56.00 -7.76 12.80
C LEU A 321 -54.69 -8.39 12.26
N GLY A 322 -54.54 -8.56 10.94
CA GLY A 322 -53.36 -9.21 10.36
C GLY A 322 -52.05 -8.44 10.54
N TRP A 323 -52.09 -7.10 10.47
CA TRP A 323 -50.92 -6.23 10.66
C TRP A 323 -50.32 -6.27 12.07
N LEU A 324 -51.11 -6.66 13.09
CA LEU A 324 -50.64 -6.86 14.47
C LEU A 324 -50.15 -8.30 14.70
N LEU A 325 -50.79 -9.29 14.07
CA LEU A 325 -50.44 -10.70 14.22
C LEU A 325 -49.16 -11.11 13.46
N ASP A 326 -48.88 -10.51 12.31
CA ASP A 326 -47.67 -10.80 11.51
C ASP A 326 -46.34 -10.45 12.23
N PRO A 327 -46.17 -9.27 12.89
CA PRO A 327 -44.98 -8.99 13.67
C PRO A 327 -44.88 -9.90 14.90
N LEU A 328 -46.00 -10.17 15.59
CA LEU A 328 -46.07 -11.11 16.72
C LEU A 328 -45.65 -12.53 16.31
N LEU A 329 -46.19 -13.08 15.22
CA LEU A 329 -45.81 -14.39 14.68
C LEU A 329 -44.33 -14.45 14.29
N SER A 330 -43.78 -13.36 13.75
CA SER A 330 -42.35 -13.30 13.42
C SER A 330 -41.44 -13.20 14.65
N LEU A 331 -41.82 -12.46 15.69
CA LEU A 331 -41.13 -12.39 16.98
C LEU A 331 -41.16 -13.75 17.69
N VAL A 332 -42.32 -14.39 17.71
CA VAL A 332 -42.53 -15.73 18.25
C VAL A 332 -41.67 -16.76 17.50
N ALA A 333 -41.59 -16.68 16.17
CA ALA A 333 -40.74 -17.57 15.37
C ALA A 333 -39.24 -17.41 15.65
N VAL A 334 -38.75 -16.17 15.78
CA VAL A 334 -37.33 -15.91 16.09
C VAL A 334 -36.94 -16.45 17.47
N ALA A 335 -37.85 -16.41 18.45
CA ALA A 335 -37.62 -16.94 19.80
C ALA A 335 -37.78 -18.47 19.89
N LEU A 336 -38.80 -19.06 19.25
CA LEU A 336 -39.11 -20.48 19.38
C LEU A 336 -38.29 -21.41 18.47
N GLU A 337 -37.78 -20.93 17.34
CA GLU A 337 -37.03 -21.75 16.39
C GLU A 337 -35.70 -22.33 16.90
N PRO A 338 -34.83 -21.58 17.62
CA PRO A 338 -33.64 -22.16 18.23
C PRO A 338 -34.00 -23.17 19.34
N LEU A 339 -35.06 -22.89 20.12
CA LEU A 339 -35.59 -23.81 21.13
C LEU A 339 -36.11 -25.12 20.51
N LEU A 340 -36.91 -25.03 19.44
CA LEU A 340 -37.42 -26.20 18.71
C LEU A 340 -36.29 -27.04 18.09
N LYS A 341 -35.26 -26.41 17.50
CA LYS A 341 -34.07 -27.12 17.00
C LYS A 341 -33.27 -27.79 18.11
N LEU A 342 -33.17 -27.18 19.29
CA LEU A 342 -32.48 -27.72 20.45
C LEU A 342 -33.24 -28.93 21.04
N PHE A 343 -34.57 -28.83 21.13
CA PHE A 343 -35.44 -29.92 21.61
C PHE A 343 -35.52 -31.11 20.65
N VAL A 344 -35.48 -30.88 19.33
CA VAL A 344 -35.42 -31.96 18.34
C VAL A 344 -34.04 -32.66 18.33
N ARG A 345 -32.97 -31.95 18.72
CA ARG A 345 -31.61 -32.52 18.81
C ARG A 345 -31.34 -33.30 20.11
N GLN A 346 -32.07 -32.99 21.19
CA GLN A 346 -32.00 -33.74 22.45
C GLN A 346 -32.87 -35.02 22.39
N ARG A 347 -32.29 -36.17 22.75
CA ARG A 347 -32.92 -37.51 22.72
C ARG A 347 -33.92 -37.76 23.87
N HIS A 348 -34.69 -36.76 24.32
CA HIS A 348 -35.75 -36.98 25.31
C HIS A 348 -37.10 -37.24 24.62
N PRO A 349 -37.73 -38.43 24.80
CA PRO A 349 -38.88 -38.85 24.01
C PRO A 349 -40.11 -37.92 24.16
N GLY A 350 -40.42 -37.46 25.37
CA GLY A 350 -41.57 -36.58 25.64
C GLY A 350 -41.42 -35.15 25.08
N LEU A 351 -40.22 -34.56 25.19
CA LEU A 351 -39.92 -33.23 24.63
C LEU A 351 -39.88 -33.26 23.10
N SER A 352 -39.46 -34.38 22.49
CA SER A 352 -39.44 -34.55 21.04
C SER A 352 -40.84 -34.59 20.40
N GLN A 353 -41.85 -35.04 21.15
CA GLN A 353 -43.23 -35.11 20.70
C GLN A 353 -43.91 -33.74 20.80
N LEU A 354 -43.71 -33.02 21.91
CA LEU A 354 -44.14 -31.62 22.07
C LEU A 354 -43.47 -30.68 21.04
N ALA A 355 -42.18 -30.89 20.76
CA ALA A 355 -41.49 -30.12 19.73
C ALA A 355 -42.05 -30.40 18.33
N ARG A 356 -42.44 -31.66 18.04
CA ARG A 356 -43.09 -32.03 16.77
C ARG A 356 -44.49 -31.42 16.63
N THR A 357 -45.31 -31.44 17.68
CA THR A 357 -46.66 -30.84 17.64
C THR A 357 -46.61 -29.32 17.49
N LEU A 358 -45.71 -28.65 18.22
CA LEU A 358 -45.47 -27.21 18.05
C LEU A 358 -44.91 -26.86 16.66
N ALA A 359 -43.99 -27.67 16.14
CA ALA A 359 -43.49 -27.53 14.78
C ALA A 359 -44.59 -27.67 13.71
N GLN A 360 -45.50 -28.63 13.89
CA GLN A 360 -46.66 -28.85 13.01
C GLN A 360 -47.65 -27.68 13.02
N ALA A 361 -47.83 -27.01 14.16
CA ALA A 361 -48.69 -25.84 14.27
C ALA A 361 -48.05 -24.55 13.73
N LEU A 362 -46.72 -24.38 13.90
CA LEU A 362 -46.03 -23.12 13.62
C LEU A 362 -45.43 -23.02 12.21
N TYR A 363 -44.90 -24.11 11.64
CA TYR A 363 -44.20 -24.02 10.34
C TYR A 363 -45.12 -23.71 9.13
N PRO A 364 -46.34 -24.27 9.01
CA PRO A 364 -47.24 -23.94 7.90
C PRO A 364 -47.63 -22.44 7.79
N PRO A 365 -48.07 -21.74 8.86
CA PRO A 365 -48.38 -20.31 8.76
C PRO A 365 -47.14 -19.45 8.49
N LEU A 366 -45.97 -19.83 9.03
CA LEU A 366 -44.70 -19.14 8.76
C LEU A 366 -44.23 -19.32 7.31
N PHE A 367 -44.46 -20.50 6.72
CA PHE A 367 -44.22 -20.74 5.30
C PHE A 367 -45.10 -19.84 4.42
N ILE A 368 -46.41 -19.82 4.70
CA ILE A 368 -47.36 -18.97 3.97
C ILE A 368 -46.99 -17.48 4.10
N LEU A 369 -46.60 -17.03 5.29
CA LEU A 369 -46.14 -15.66 5.51
C LEU A 369 -44.88 -15.34 4.68
N ALA A 370 -43.91 -16.26 4.61
CA ALA A 370 -42.70 -16.07 3.80
C ALA A 370 -43.03 -15.95 2.30
N ILE A 371 -43.93 -16.78 1.77
CA ILE A 371 -44.38 -16.69 0.38
C ILE A 371 -45.15 -15.39 0.09
N ARG A 372 -46.03 -14.96 1.02
CA ARG A 372 -46.73 -13.67 0.90
C ARG A 372 -45.75 -12.49 0.87
N ARG A 373 -44.73 -12.50 1.74
CA ARG A 373 -43.68 -11.47 1.75
C ARG A 373 -42.82 -11.50 0.49
N ALA A 374 -42.44 -12.69 0.00
CA ALA A 374 -41.72 -12.83 -1.27
C ALA A 374 -42.49 -12.23 -2.44
N ARG A 375 -43.80 -12.50 -2.51
CA ARG A 375 -44.67 -11.94 -3.55
C ARG A 375 -44.84 -10.43 -3.43
N HIS A 376 -45.08 -9.91 -2.23
CA HIS A 376 -45.17 -8.47 -2.01
C HIS A 376 -43.87 -7.78 -2.44
N ALA A 377 -42.72 -8.41 -2.18
CA ALA A 377 -41.42 -7.95 -2.63
C ALA A 377 -41.31 -7.95 -4.17
N GLU A 378 -41.72 -9.04 -4.84
CA GLU A 378 -41.78 -9.10 -6.33
C GLU A 378 -42.64 -7.98 -6.92
N GLN A 379 -43.83 -7.73 -6.34
CA GLN A 379 -44.74 -6.65 -6.77
C GLN A 379 -44.16 -5.25 -6.53
N SER A 380 -43.36 -5.09 -5.48
CA SER A 380 -42.66 -3.84 -5.15
C SER A 380 -41.34 -3.68 -5.93
N GLU A 381 -41.07 -4.56 -6.91
CA GLU A 381 -39.79 -4.67 -7.64
C GLU A 381 -38.55 -4.91 -6.76
N ARG A 382 -38.72 -5.50 -5.58
CA ARG A 382 -37.66 -5.89 -4.66
C ARG A 382 -37.30 -7.38 -4.80
N LEU A 383 -36.55 -7.69 -5.86
CA LEU A 383 -36.11 -9.04 -6.23
C LEU A 383 -35.20 -9.71 -5.20
N ALA A 384 -34.28 -8.98 -4.56
CA ALA A 384 -33.36 -9.52 -3.56
C ALA A 384 -34.10 -9.92 -2.26
N GLU A 385 -35.08 -9.11 -1.84
CA GLU A 385 -35.97 -9.45 -0.73
C GLU A 385 -36.82 -10.68 -1.06
N SER A 386 -37.28 -10.82 -2.32
CA SER A 386 -37.95 -12.04 -2.78
C SER A 386 -37.04 -13.27 -2.66
N ILE A 387 -35.80 -13.22 -3.18
CA ILE A 387 -34.83 -14.33 -3.08
C ILE A 387 -34.61 -14.74 -1.61
N ALA A 388 -34.43 -13.77 -0.71
CA ALA A 388 -34.26 -14.04 0.72
C ALA A 388 -35.49 -14.68 1.37
N HIS A 389 -36.70 -14.21 1.03
CA HIS A 389 -37.95 -14.77 1.55
C HIS A 389 -38.27 -16.15 0.97
N LEU A 390 -37.96 -16.41 -0.30
CA LEU A 390 -38.07 -17.72 -0.94
C LEU A 390 -37.09 -18.73 -0.32
N ALA A 391 -35.87 -18.31 0.01
CA ALA A 391 -34.90 -19.13 0.75
C ALA A 391 -35.42 -19.48 2.15
N VAL A 392 -36.03 -18.53 2.86
CA VAL A 392 -36.71 -18.80 4.15
C VAL A 392 -37.83 -19.81 3.95
N ALA A 393 -38.70 -19.62 2.95
CA ALA A 393 -39.80 -20.54 2.66
C ALA A 393 -39.30 -21.97 2.38
N ARG A 394 -38.24 -22.14 1.58
CA ARG A 394 -37.61 -23.44 1.33
C ARG A 394 -37.11 -24.10 2.61
N ARG A 395 -36.43 -23.35 3.47
CA ARG A 395 -35.96 -23.87 4.78
C ARG A 395 -37.10 -24.31 5.68
N ARG A 396 -38.20 -23.54 5.73
CA ARG A 396 -39.40 -23.91 6.50
C ARG A 396 -40.03 -25.19 5.94
N LEU A 397 -40.08 -25.34 4.63
CA LEU A 397 -40.59 -26.56 3.98
C LEU A 397 -39.73 -27.79 4.30
N LEU A 398 -38.40 -27.66 4.27
CA LEU A 398 -37.47 -28.74 4.69
C LEU A 398 -37.59 -29.06 6.19
N ALA A 399 -37.85 -28.05 7.03
CA ALA A 399 -38.13 -28.27 8.45
C ALA A 399 -39.48 -28.99 8.66
N MET A 400 -40.49 -28.72 7.82
CA MET A 400 -41.77 -29.44 7.82
C MET A 400 -41.57 -30.92 7.47
N THR A 401 -40.73 -31.24 6.48
CA THR A 401 -40.38 -32.65 6.16
C THR A 401 -39.71 -33.36 7.34
N ALA A 402 -38.78 -32.69 8.01
CA ALA A 402 -38.09 -33.25 9.18
C ALA A 402 -39.03 -33.45 10.39
N ALA A 403 -40.11 -32.66 10.48
CA ALA A 403 -41.14 -32.78 11.52
C ALA A 403 -42.21 -33.84 11.22
N GLY A 404 -42.07 -34.60 10.12
CA GLY A 404 -42.99 -35.68 9.73
C GLY A 404 -44.23 -35.22 8.96
N ILE A 405 -44.25 -33.97 8.46
CA ILE A 405 -45.31 -33.47 7.58
C ILE A 405 -44.93 -33.85 6.14
N ALA A 406 -45.82 -34.51 5.40
CA ALA A 406 -45.62 -34.83 3.99
C ALA A 406 -45.47 -33.53 3.16
N ALA A 407 -44.23 -33.17 2.80
CA ALA A 407 -44.01 -32.07 1.86
C ALA A 407 -44.00 -32.61 0.43
N SER A 408 -44.70 -31.91 -0.46
CA SER A 408 -44.74 -32.26 -1.87
C SER A 408 -43.51 -31.73 -2.61
N ASN A 409 -42.87 -32.57 -3.42
CA ASN A 409 -41.81 -32.16 -4.37
C ASN A 409 -42.28 -31.05 -5.32
N GLN A 410 -43.60 -30.95 -5.57
CA GLN A 410 -44.22 -29.88 -6.35
C GLN A 410 -43.98 -28.48 -5.73
N LEU A 411 -44.04 -28.37 -4.40
CA LEU A 411 -43.80 -27.09 -3.71
C LEU A 411 -42.33 -26.67 -3.78
N LEU A 412 -41.40 -27.63 -3.67
CA LEU A 412 -39.97 -27.38 -3.84
C LEU A 412 -39.66 -26.88 -5.25
N TRP A 413 -40.21 -27.53 -6.28
CA TRP A 413 -40.05 -27.12 -7.68
C TRP A 413 -40.60 -25.71 -7.93
N LEU A 414 -41.77 -25.37 -7.37
CA LEU A 414 -42.38 -24.05 -7.57
C LEU A 414 -41.56 -22.92 -6.91
N ILE A 415 -40.97 -23.18 -5.73
CA ILE A 415 -40.06 -22.23 -5.07
C ILE A 415 -38.79 -22.04 -5.91
N ASP A 416 -38.20 -23.13 -6.39
CA ASP A 416 -36.99 -23.14 -7.21
C ASP A 416 -37.19 -22.38 -8.54
N GLN A 417 -38.33 -22.60 -9.21
CA GLN A 417 -38.71 -21.86 -10.42
C GLN A 417 -38.85 -20.35 -10.16
N ARG A 418 -39.54 -19.95 -9.09
CA ARG A 418 -39.67 -18.52 -8.74
C ARG A 418 -38.35 -17.89 -8.34
N GLN A 419 -37.52 -18.60 -7.59
CA GLN A 419 -36.20 -18.13 -7.20
C GLN A 419 -35.33 -17.88 -8.44
N ARG A 420 -35.26 -18.86 -9.36
CA ARG A 420 -34.54 -18.69 -10.63
C ARG A 420 -35.09 -17.54 -11.47
N HIS A 421 -36.41 -17.34 -11.50
CA HIS A 421 -37.02 -16.21 -12.21
C HIS A 421 -36.63 -14.86 -11.58
N ALA A 422 -36.60 -14.76 -10.25
CA ALA A 422 -36.16 -13.55 -9.55
C ALA A 422 -34.67 -13.25 -9.79
N GLU A 423 -33.80 -14.27 -9.72
CA GLU A 423 -32.37 -14.17 -10.01
C GLU A 423 -32.10 -13.74 -11.46
N GLN A 424 -32.81 -14.34 -12.42
CA GLN A 424 -32.73 -13.98 -13.84
C GLN A 424 -33.21 -12.55 -14.08
N SER A 425 -34.37 -12.18 -13.52
CA SER A 425 -34.90 -10.83 -13.64
C SER A 425 -33.95 -9.78 -13.06
N LEU A 426 -33.26 -10.08 -11.96
CA LEU A 426 -32.26 -9.19 -11.37
C LEU A 426 -31.05 -9.02 -12.29
N ALA A 427 -30.52 -10.14 -12.81
CA ALA A 427 -29.39 -10.16 -13.73
C ALA A 427 -29.69 -9.41 -15.04
N ASP A 428 -30.84 -9.68 -15.65
CA ASP A 428 -31.23 -9.10 -16.94
C ASP A 428 -31.49 -7.59 -16.81
N ARG A 429 -32.16 -7.15 -15.74
CA ARG A 429 -32.37 -5.72 -15.48
C ARG A 429 -31.04 -4.97 -15.30
N LEU A 430 -30.08 -5.56 -14.58
CA LEU A 430 -28.74 -4.99 -14.40
C LEU A 430 -27.97 -4.94 -15.73
N ALA A 431 -28.01 -6.02 -16.50
CA ALA A 431 -27.31 -6.14 -17.77
C ALA A 431 -27.84 -5.13 -18.81
N VAL A 432 -29.16 -4.99 -18.92
CA VAL A 432 -29.83 -4.06 -19.84
C VAL A 432 -29.53 -2.62 -19.46
N GLN A 433 -29.72 -2.24 -18.18
CA GLN A 433 -29.48 -0.86 -17.74
C GLN A 433 -28.01 -0.43 -17.87
N CYS A 434 -27.08 -1.38 -17.80
CA CYS A 434 -25.63 -1.11 -17.89
C CYS A 434 -25.03 -1.41 -19.27
N THR A 435 -25.82 -1.90 -20.24
CA THR A 435 -25.35 -2.28 -21.59
C THR A 435 -24.10 -3.20 -21.53
N LEU A 436 -24.21 -4.28 -20.77
CA LEU A 436 -23.13 -5.26 -20.63
C LEU A 436 -22.95 -6.10 -21.92
N ASN A 437 -21.71 -6.53 -22.17
CA ASN A 437 -21.41 -7.51 -23.23
C ASN A 437 -22.12 -8.85 -22.90
N PRO A 438 -22.68 -9.58 -23.87
CA PRO A 438 -23.31 -10.89 -23.64
C PRO A 438 -22.44 -11.88 -22.84
N GLY A 439 -21.11 -11.86 -23.01
CA GLY A 439 -20.20 -12.67 -22.19
C GLY A 439 -20.25 -12.30 -20.70
N MET A 440 -20.16 -11.00 -20.39
CA MET A 440 -20.22 -10.48 -19.02
C MET A 440 -21.62 -10.59 -18.41
N SER A 441 -22.67 -10.52 -19.23
CA SER A 441 -24.05 -10.76 -18.80
C SER A 441 -24.25 -12.19 -18.30
N ARG A 442 -23.66 -13.18 -19.01
CA ARG A 442 -23.66 -14.57 -18.57
C ARG A 442 -22.90 -14.77 -17.25
N GLU A 443 -21.73 -14.15 -17.10
CA GLU A 443 -20.97 -14.19 -15.85
C GLU A 443 -21.71 -13.52 -14.68
N LEU A 444 -22.41 -12.40 -14.92
CA LEU A 444 -23.25 -11.74 -13.92
C LEU A 444 -24.42 -12.61 -13.48
N LYS A 445 -25.08 -13.29 -14.43
CA LYS A 445 -26.14 -14.27 -14.12
C LYS A 445 -25.60 -15.41 -13.25
N ALA A 446 -24.43 -15.96 -13.60
CA ALA A 446 -23.79 -17.01 -12.80
C ALA A 446 -23.42 -16.53 -11.38
N LEU A 447 -22.98 -15.27 -11.23
CA LEU A 447 -22.73 -14.67 -9.91
C LEU A 447 -24.00 -14.61 -9.07
N ILE A 448 -25.10 -14.09 -9.62
CA ILE A 448 -26.36 -13.94 -8.89
C ILE A 448 -26.95 -15.30 -8.50
N GLN A 449 -26.83 -16.31 -9.37
CA GLN A 449 -27.22 -17.69 -9.07
C GLN A 449 -26.39 -18.27 -7.93
N ARG A 450 -25.05 -18.14 -7.99
CA ARG A 450 -24.16 -18.60 -6.91
C ARG A 450 -24.44 -17.90 -5.57
N LEU A 451 -24.79 -16.61 -5.62
CA LEU A 451 -25.23 -15.86 -4.43
C LEU A 451 -26.57 -16.39 -3.91
N GLY A 452 -27.53 -16.68 -4.79
CA GLY A 452 -28.80 -17.32 -4.44
C GLY A 452 -28.61 -18.65 -3.71
N ASP A 453 -27.70 -19.49 -4.22
CA ASP A 453 -27.32 -20.75 -3.56
C ASP A 453 -26.70 -20.48 -2.17
N ALA A 454 -25.77 -19.53 -2.06
CA ALA A 454 -25.16 -19.18 -0.77
C ALA A 454 -26.18 -18.59 0.25
N VAL A 455 -27.24 -17.93 -0.22
CA VAL A 455 -28.35 -17.46 0.63
C VAL A 455 -29.14 -18.63 1.21
N LEU A 456 -29.27 -19.74 0.47
CA LEU A 456 -29.86 -20.98 0.97
C LEU A 456 -29.01 -21.58 2.09
N ASP A 457 -27.69 -21.60 1.90
CA ASP A 457 -26.66 -22.10 2.83
C ASP A 457 -26.43 -21.21 4.08
N GLN A 458 -27.28 -20.19 4.30
CA GLN A 458 -27.25 -19.28 5.47
C GLN A 458 -26.04 -18.34 5.55
N HIS A 459 -25.41 -18.02 4.42
CA HIS A 459 -24.41 -16.96 4.40
C HIS A 459 -25.09 -15.58 4.46
N TRP A 460 -25.18 -14.98 5.65
CA TRP A 460 -25.78 -13.65 5.87
C TRP A 460 -25.20 -12.56 4.95
N SER A 461 -23.90 -12.65 4.64
CA SER A 461 -23.22 -11.72 3.73
C SER A 461 -23.70 -11.83 2.28
N ALA A 462 -24.18 -12.99 1.84
CA ALA A 462 -24.74 -13.17 0.49
C ALA A 462 -26.08 -12.44 0.33
N ILE A 463 -26.92 -12.41 1.37
CA ILE A 463 -28.18 -11.64 1.39
C ILE A 463 -27.89 -10.15 1.23
N ASP A 464 -26.92 -9.64 1.98
CA ASP A 464 -26.49 -8.25 1.89
C ASP A 464 -25.97 -7.90 0.48
N LEU A 465 -25.20 -8.80 -0.16
CA LEU A 465 -24.72 -8.60 -1.53
C LEU A 465 -25.86 -8.55 -2.54
N CYS A 466 -26.85 -9.45 -2.43
CA CYS A 466 -28.04 -9.40 -3.29
C CYS A 466 -28.82 -8.09 -3.09
N ARG A 467 -28.97 -7.65 -1.84
CA ARG A 467 -29.64 -6.37 -1.52
C ARG A 467 -28.85 -5.17 -2.05
N ASP A 468 -27.53 -5.17 -1.91
CA ASP A 468 -26.67 -4.11 -2.43
C ASP A 468 -26.72 -4.05 -3.98
N LEU A 469 -26.82 -5.19 -4.69
CA LEU A 469 -27.05 -5.24 -6.14
C LEU A 469 -28.42 -4.70 -6.56
N GLU A 470 -29.47 -5.00 -5.80
CA GLU A 470 -30.79 -4.40 -5.99
C GLU A 470 -30.78 -2.89 -5.74
N LEU A 471 -30.09 -2.43 -4.69
CA LEU A 471 -29.93 -1.01 -4.41
C LEU A 471 -29.24 -0.27 -5.56
N VAL A 472 -28.29 -0.90 -6.26
CA VAL A 472 -27.68 -0.33 -7.48
C VAL A 472 -28.73 -0.08 -8.57
N LEU A 473 -29.72 -0.98 -8.76
CA LEU A 473 -30.81 -0.76 -9.71
C LEU A 473 -31.72 0.39 -9.29
N ILE A 474 -32.09 0.43 -8.01
CA ILE A 474 -32.99 1.45 -7.47
C ILE A 474 -32.32 2.83 -7.58
N GLU A 475 -31.07 2.95 -7.13
CA GLU A 475 -30.32 4.21 -7.12
C GLU A 475 -30.09 4.78 -8.52
N ARG A 476 -30.08 3.93 -9.56
CA ARG A 476 -29.98 4.42 -10.94
C ARG A 476 -31.26 5.06 -11.48
N ARG A 477 -32.41 4.74 -10.90
CA ARG A 477 -33.73 5.29 -11.30
C ARG A 477 -34.11 6.51 -10.48
N THR A 478 -33.51 6.70 -9.30
CA THR A 478 -33.86 7.80 -8.40
C THR A 478 -33.32 9.14 -8.90
N THR A 479 -34.18 10.17 -8.84
CA THR A 479 -33.78 11.56 -9.11
C THR A 479 -33.60 12.29 -7.78
N TYR A 480 -32.42 12.87 -7.59
CA TYR A 480 -32.03 13.60 -6.39
C TYR A 480 -32.12 15.11 -6.60
N TYR A 481 -32.51 15.85 -5.57
CA TYR A 481 -32.49 17.31 -5.57
C TYR A 481 -32.12 17.89 -4.20
N GLN A 482 -31.79 19.17 -4.19
CA GLN A 482 -31.52 19.96 -3.00
C GLN A 482 -32.43 21.19 -2.97
N ILE A 483 -32.87 21.57 -1.78
CA ILE A 483 -33.64 22.79 -1.53
C ILE A 483 -32.66 23.85 -1.01
N GLU A 484 -32.57 24.99 -1.70
CA GLU A 484 -31.65 26.09 -1.34
C GLU A 484 -32.45 27.35 -0.95
N PRO A 485 -33.09 27.39 0.23
CA PRO A 485 -33.99 28.48 0.61
C PRO A 485 -33.24 29.82 0.74
N ILE A 486 -32.01 29.79 1.25
CA ILE A 486 -31.17 30.99 1.44
C ILE A 486 -30.75 31.59 0.10
N ALA A 487 -30.36 30.75 -0.87
CA ALA A 487 -29.96 31.22 -2.20
C ALA A 487 -31.17 31.81 -2.95
N TRP A 488 -32.33 31.15 -2.84
CA TRP A 488 -33.59 31.63 -3.39
C TRP A 488 -34.00 33.00 -2.81
N LEU A 489 -33.90 33.16 -1.48
CA LEU A 489 -34.15 34.43 -0.78
C LEU A 489 -33.17 35.54 -1.22
N ARG A 490 -31.85 35.26 -1.21
CA ARG A 490 -30.82 36.23 -1.61
C ARG A 490 -30.96 36.65 -3.08
N ALA A 491 -31.33 35.72 -3.95
CA ALA A 491 -31.53 35.99 -5.37
C ALA A 491 -32.90 36.61 -5.69
N ARG A 492 -33.72 36.96 -4.68
CA ARG A 492 -35.08 37.50 -4.84
C ARG A 492 -35.91 36.67 -5.83
N ALA A 493 -35.94 35.35 -5.63
CA ALA A 493 -36.64 34.37 -6.45
C ALA A 493 -36.18 34.23 -7.93
N ARG A 494 -35.03 34.79 -8.31
CA ARG A 494 -34.46 34.62 -9.67
C ARG A 494 -33.79 33.25 -9.92
N VAL A 495 -33.52 32.51 -8.86
CA VAL A 495 -32.91 31.15 -8.91
C VAL A 495 -33.98 30.16 -8.43
N PRO A 496 -34.12 28.96 -9.03
CA PRO A 496 -35.11 27.98 -8.58
C PRO A 496 -34.82 27.49 -7.16
N LEU A 497 -35.88 27.34 -6.35
CA LEU A 497 -35.79 26.81 -4.99
C LEU A 497 -35.28 25.36 -4.95
N ARG A 498 -35.64 24.56 -5.97
CA ARG A 498 -35.23 23.17 -6.14
C ARG A 498 -34.10 23.06 -7.17
N ARG A 499 -32.96 22.53 -6.76
CA ARG A 499 -31.80 22.28 -7.61
C ARG A 499 -31.60 20.78 -7.82
N ILE A 500 -31.68 20.31 -9.06
CA ILE A 500 -31.51 18.88 -9.41
C ILE A 500 -30.02 18.51 -9.29
N LEU A 501 -29.75 17.30 -8.76
CA LEU A 501 -28.42 16.72 -8.60
C LEU A 501 -28.23 15.57 -9.62
N PRO A 502 -27.84 15.85 -10.87
CA PRO A 502 -27.85 14.88 -11.97
C PRO A 502 -26.83 13.75 -11.81
N PHE A 503 -25.77 13.95 -11.03
CA PHE A 503 -24.68 12.98 -10.86
C PHE A 503 -24.85 12.05 -9.67
N GLN A 504 -25.70 12.43 -8.70
CA GLN A 504 -25.77 11.78 -7.39
C GLN A 504 -26.18 10.31 -7.47
N SER A 505 -27.14 9.97 -8.35
CA SER A 505 -27.62 8.60 -8.58
C SER A 505 -26.48 7.67 -9.00
N ARG A 506 -25.69 8.09 -10.00
CA ARG A 506 -24.54 7.34 -10.52
C ARG A 506 -23.42 7.20 -9.50
N LEU A 507 -23.13 8.27 -8.75
CA LEU A 507 -22.10 8.25 -7.71
C LEU A 507 -22.46 7.30 -6.56
N LYS A 508 -23.73 7.26 -6.14
CA LYS A 508 -24.21 6.31 -5.14
C LYS A 508 -24.14 4.86 -5.64
N ALA A 509 -24.57 4.62 -6.89
CA ALA A 509 -24.46 3.30 -7.51
C ALA A 509 -23.00 2.80 -7.58
N LEU A 510 -22.05 3.67 -7.94
CA LEU A 510 -20.63 3.32 -7.96
C LEU A 510 -20.08 2.96 -6.57
N ARG A 511 -20.50 3.69 -5.51
CA ARG A 511 -20.08 3.37 -4.13
C ARG A 511 -20.64 2.05 -3.63
N LEU A 512 -21.88 1.73 -3.99
CA LEU A 512 -22.48 0.43 -3.69
C LEU A 512 -21.68 -0.69 -4.38
N LEU A 513 -21.28 -0.50 -5.65
CA LEU A 513 -20.42 -1.44 -6.37
C LEU A 513 -19.03 -1.61 -5.72
N ASP A 514 -18.42 -0.52 -5.23
CA ASP A 514 -17.14 -0.60 -4.49
C ASP A 514 -17.32 -1.40 -3.18
N SER A 515 -18.43 -1.19 -2.46
CA SER A 515 -18.72 -1.99 -1.26
C SER A 515 -19.03 -3.45 -1.57
N LEU A 516 -19.69 -3.74 -2.70
CA LEU A 516 -19.97 -5.08 -3.18
C LEU A 516 -18.67 -5.85 -3.47
N GLN A 517 -17.73 -5.23 -4.19
CA GLN A 517 -16.43 -5.84 -4.47
C GLN A 517 -15.66 -6.16 -3.19
N ASN A 518 -15.60 -5.21 -2.24
CA ASN A 518 -14.93 -5.42 -0.96
C ASN A 518 -15.60 -6.50 -0.08
N ARG A 519 -16.93 -6.67 -0.18
CA ARG A 519 -17.65 -7.73 0.53
C ARG A 519 -17.50 -9.09 -0.15
N LEU A 520 -17.46 -9.13 -1.49
CA LEU A 520 -17.22 -10.36 -2.25
C LEU A 520 -15.89 -11.02 -1.83
N GLU A 521 -14.84 -10.22 -1.66
CA GLU A 521 -13.53 -10.67 -1.18
C GLU A 521 -13.58 -11.27 0.25
N ARG A 522 -14.62 -10.97 1.04
CA ARG A 522 -14.79 -11.44 2.44
C ARG A 522 -15.66 -12.69 2.58
N LEU A 523 -16.30 -13.17 1.49
CA LEU A 523 -17.20 -14.33 1.54
C LEU A 523 -16.48 -15.66 1.86
N GLY A 524 -15.15 -15.71 1.75
CA GLY A 524 -14.38 -16.93 1.96
C GLY A 524 -14.50 -17.95 0.82
N TRP A 525 -15.04 -17.56 -0.34
CA TRP A 525 -15.09 -18.39 -1.55
C TRP A 525 -13.69 -18.68 -2.10
N PRO A 526 -13.51 -19.76 -2.90
CA PRO A 526 -12.27 -20.02 -3.61
C PRO A 526 -11.83 -18.81 -4.43
N LEU A 527 -10.53 -18.50 -4.43
CA LEU A 527 -10.01 -17.28 -5.06
C LEU A 527 -10.35 -17.21 -6.57
N GLU A 528 -10.35 -18.34 -7.25
CA GLU A 528 -10.70 -18.42 -8.68
C GLU A 528 -12.15 -17.99 -8.94
N GLU A 529 -13.08 -18.35 -8.05
CA GLU A 529 -14.47 -17.89 -8.10
C GLU A 529 -14.56 -16.39 -7.81
N VAL A 530 -13.85 -15.90 -6.79
CA VAL A 530 -13.83 -14.47 -6.46
C VAL A 530 -13.28 -13.65 -7.63
N GLU A 531 -12.17 -14.08 -8.25
CA GLU A 531 -11.61 -13.41 -9.42
C GLU A 531 -12.55 -13.44 -10.61
N ARG A 532 -13.16 -14.59 -10.90
CA ARG A 532 -14.15 -14.74 -11.98
C ARG A 532 -15.33 -13.79 -11.77
N PHE A 533 -15.90 -13.75 -10.57
CA PHE A 533 -17.07 -12.94 -10.26
C PHE A 533 -16.76 -11.46 -9.99
N SER A 534 -15.50 -11.10 -9.75
CA SER A 534 -15.07 -9.71 -9.71
C SER A 534 -15.14 -9.03 -11.08
N ARG A 535 -15.01 -9.79 -12.18
CA ARG A 535 -15.00 -9.28 -13.56
C ARG A 535 -16.32 -8.62 -13.97
N PRO A 536 -17.51 -9.24 -13.81
CA PRO A 536 -18.78 -8.60 -14.14
C PRO A 536 -19.03 -7.35 -13.27
N LEU A 537 -18.65 -7.36 -11.99
CA LEU A 537 -18.76 -6.18 -11.11
C LEU A 537 -17.85 -5.04 -11.55
N HIS A 538 -16.61 -5.34 -11.97
CA HIS A 538 -15.70 -4.35 -12.55
C HIS A 538 -16.22 -3.83 -13.89
N ALA A 539 -16.82 -4.68 -14.72
CA ALA A 539 -17.43 -4.27 -15.99
C ALA A 539 -18.61 -3.30 -15.76
N LEU A 540 -19.46 -3.58 -14.77
CA LEU A 540 -20.54 -2.69 -14.34
C LEU A 540 -20.00 -1.32 -13.87
N SER A 541 -19.03 -1.33 -12.96
CA SER A 541 -18.40 -0.10 -12.44
C SER A 541 -17.74 0.71 -13.57
N LYS A 542 -17.03 0.04 -14.49
CA LYS A 542 -16.41 0.68 -15.65
C LYS A 542 -17.44 1.33 -16.57
N ARG A 543 -18.55 0.65 -16.89
CA ARG A 543 -19.62 1.22 -17.75
C ARG A 543 -20.25 2.46 -17.15
N ILE A 544 -20.56 2.44 -15.85
CA ILE A 544 -21.15 3.59 -15.16
C ILE A 544 -20.13 4.75 -15.11
N THR A 545 -18.85 4.44 -14.88
CA THR A 545 -17.76 5.42 -14.89
C THR A 545 -17.58 6.06 -16.27
N GLU A 546 -17.56 5.28 -17.35
CA GLU A 546 -17.49 5.79 -18.74
C GLU A 546 -18.66 6.74 -19.05
N GLN A 547 -19.88 6.39 -18.64
CA GLN A 547 -21.06 7.24 -18.84
C GLN A 547 -21.01 8.53 -18.02
N LEU A 548 -20.47 8.46 -16.80
CA LEU A 548 -20.27 9.62 -15.93
C LEU A 548 -19.20 10.55 -16.53
N GLU A 549 -18.07 10.01 -16.95
CA GLU A 549 -16.96 10.77 -17.55
C GLU A 549 -17.40 11.52 -18.82
N ARG A 550 -18.18 10.89 -19.70
CA ARG A 550 -18.74 11.54 -20.91
C ARG A 550 -19.55 12.80 -20.59
N GLN A 551 -20.23 12.83 -19.45
CA GLN A 551 -21.02 14.00 -19.02
C GLN A 551 -20.18 15.03 -18.25
N LEU A 552 -19.22 14.58 -17.46
CA LEU A 552 -18.38 15.43 -16.61
C LEU A 552 -17.30 16.17 -17.40
N ARG A 553 -16.63 15.48 -18.33
CA ARG A 553 -15.50 16.01 -19.09
C ARG A 553 -15.81 17.37 -19.75
N PRO A 554 -16.89 17.54 -20.56
CA PRO A 554 -17.17 18.83 -21.20
C PRO A 554 -17.54 19.93 -20.19
N ARG A 555 -18.20 19.58 -19.06
CA ARG A 555 -18.58 20.57 -18.03
C ARG A 555 -17.36 21.05 -17.24
N LEU A 556 -16.45 20.15 -16.89
CA LEU A 556 -15.18 20.47 -16.24
C LEU A 556 -14.28 21.29 -17.15
N GLN A 557 -14.19 20.91 -18.43
CA GLN A 557 -13.42 21.65 -19.43
C GLN A 557 -13.90 23.10 -19.53
N ARG A 558 -15.21 23.33 -19.69
CA ARG A 558 -15.78 24.69 -19.72
C ARG A 558 -15.52 25.45 -18.43
N ALA A 559 -15.67 24.81 -17.27
CA ALA A 559 -15.40 25.45 -15.97
C ALA A 559 -13.93 25.88 -15.82
N LEU A 560 -12.98 25.10 -16.33
CA LEU A 560 -11.56 25.46 -16.35
C LEU A 560 -11.27 26.62 -17.32
N GLU A 561 -11.84 26.57 -18.53
CA GLU A 561 -11.70 27.62 -19.54
C GLU A 561 -12.29 28.96 -19.04
N GLU A 562 -13.51 28.95 -18.49
CA GLU A 562 -14.17 30.13 -17.90
C GLU A 562 -13.40 30.71 -16.70
N ALA A 563 -12.72 29.87 -15.93
CA ALA A 563 -11.90 30.31 -14.80
C ALA A 563 -10.59 31.00 -15.24
N GLY A 564 -10.20 30.84 -16.50
CA GLY A 564 -8.97 31.39 -17.08
C GLY A 564 -7.81 30.40 -17.15
N PHE A 565 -8.06 29.09 -17.02
CA PHE A 565 -7.08 28.03 -17.32
C PHE A 565 -7.11 27.63 -18.79
N SER A 566 -7.13 28.59 -19.72
CA SER A 566 -7.03 28.27 -21.15
C SER A 566 -5.58 27.92 -21.54
N PRO A 567 -5.34 26.92 -22.40
CA PRO A 567 -4.01 26.68 -22.95
C PRO A 567 -3.70 27.66 -24.11
N GLY A 568 -2.48 28.17 -24.19
CA GLY A 568 -1.99 29.01 -25.29
C GLY A 568 -0.96 28.34 -26.19
N ASN A 569 -0.19 27.39 -25.66
CA ASN A 569 0.91 26.71 -26.37
C ASN A 569 0.76 25.18 -26.28
N HIS A 570 1.45 24.43 -27.15
CA HIS A 570 1.46 22.95 -27.14
C HIS A 570 1.69 22.34 -25.75
N ARG A 571 2.68 22.86 -25.01
CA ARG A 571 2.97 22.41 -23.64
C ARG A 571 1.84 22.69 -22.66
N GLU A 572 1.18 23.85 -22.78
CA GLU A 572 0.03 24.21 -21.97
C GLU A 572 -1.19 23.34 -22.29
N GLU A 573 -1.37 22.89 -23.54
CA GLU A 573 -2.43 21.95 -23.90
C GLU A 573 -2.25 20.58 -23.24
N VAL A 574 -1.00 20.09 -23.19
CA VAL A 574 -0.65 18.84 -22.48
C VAL A 574 -0.94 19.01 -20.98
N ALA A 575 -0.51 20.12 -20.40
CA ALA A 575 -0.74 20.47 -19.00
C ALA A 575 -2.25 20.61 -18.66
N PHE A 576 -3.04 21.22 -19.55
CA PHE A 576 -4.49 21.35 -19.42
C PHE A 576 -5.16 19.98 -19.46
N ASN A 577 -4.78 19.13 -20.41
CA ASN A 577 -5.30 17.77 -20.49
C ASN A 577 -4.95 16.95 -19.25
N LYS A 578 -3.73 17.10 -18.74
CA LYS A 578 -3.30 16.49 -17.48
C LYS A 578 -4.15 16.98 -16.29
N LEU A 579 -4.35 18.30 -16.16
CA LEU A 579 -5.18 18.93 -15.12
C LEU A 579 -6.60 18.35 -15.14
N LEU A 580 -7.23 18.33 -16.31
CA LEU A 580 -8.58 17.81 -16.51
C LEU A 580 -8.70 16.34 -16.08
N HIS A 581 -7.77 15.48 -16.50
CA HIS A 581 -7.81 14.06 -16.17
C HIS A 581 -7.46 13.78 -14.70
N GLU A 582 -6.60 14.56 -14.06
CA GLU A 582 -6.37 14.43 -12.62
C GLU A 582 -7.60 14.81 -11.79
N LEU A 583 -8.35 15.84 -12.21
CA LEU A 583 -9.63 16.18 -11.58
C LEU A 583 -10.67 15.07 -11.77
N LEU A 584 -10.73 14.47 -12.97
CA LEU A 584 -11.59 13.31 -13.23
C LEU A 584 -11.18 12.09 -12.40
N ASP A 585 -9.88 11.81 -12.23
CA ASP A 585 -9.39 10.73 -11.36
C ASP A 585 -9.80 10.94 -9.89
N VAL A 586 -9.74 12.19 -9.40
CA VAL A 586 -10.20 12.50 -8.03
C VAL A 586 -11.69 12.22 -7.90
N ILE A 587 -12.50 12.61 -8.90
CA ILE A 587 -13.94 12.31 -8.92
C ILE A 587 -14.18 10.80 -9.02
N GLU A 588 -13.42 10.09 -9.84
CA GLU A 588 -13.52 8.63 -9.99
C GLU A 588 -13.24 7.95 -8.64
N HIS A 589 -12.16 8.34 -7.94
CA HIS A 589 -11.76 7.66 -6.72
C HIS A 589 -12.52 8.11 -5.47
N ARG A 590 -12.68 9.43 -5.26
CA ARG A 590 -13.32 10.00 -4.07
C ARG A 590 -14.83 10.19 -4.19
N ARG A 591 -15.37 10.14 -5.41
CA ARG A 591 -16.81 10.34 -5.72
C ARG A 591 -17.32 11.76 -5.40
N HIS A 592 -16.42 12.69 -5.16
CA HIS A 592 -16.65 14.12 -4.95
C HIS A 592 -15.36 14.88 -5.29
N LEU A 593 -15.47 16.19 -5.51
CA LEU A 593 -14.32 17.07 -5.77
C LEU A 593 -14.35 18.23 -4.78
N LYS A 594 -13.27 18.47 -4.03
CA LYS A 594 -13.14 19.62 -3.11
C LYS A 594 -12.26 20.71 -3.71
N PHE A 595 -12.42 21.93 -3.22
CA PHE A 595 -11.53 23.05 -3.51
C PHE A 595 -10.05 22.73 -3.22
N THR A 596 -9.75 22.09 -2.08
CA THR A 596 -8.38 21.72 -1.70
C THR A 596 -7.75 20.72 -2.68
N ASP A 597 -8.54 19.79 -3.24
CA ASP A 597 -8.05 18.86 -4.25
C ASP A 597 -7.64 19.58 -5.54
N VAL A 598 -8.45 20.55 -5.98
CA VAL A 598 -8.16 21.37 -7.16
C VAL A 598 -6.92 22.21 -6.93
N ARG A 599 -6.82 22.85 -5.76
CA ARG A 599 -5.65 23.63 -5.34
C ARG A 599 -4.37 22.81 -5.44
N ASP A 600 -4.38 21.61 -4.85
CA ASP A 600 -3.22 20.73 -4.79
C ASP A 600 -2.83 20.19 -6.17
N ILE A 601 -3.80 19.93 -7.06
CA ILE A 601 -3.54 19.57 -8.46
C ILE A 601 -2.92 20.75 -9.23
N VAL A 602 -3.45 21.97 -9.07
CA VAL A 602 -2.91 23.17 -9.73
C VAL A 602 -1.49 23.45 -9.25
N ALA A 603 -1.20 23.30 -7.95
CA ALA A 603 0.13 23.51 -7.38
C ALA A 603 1.21 22.58 -7.96
N ARG A 604 0.86 21.39 -8.50
CA ARG A 604 1.82 20.44 -9.12
C ARG A 604 1.78 20.41 -10.65
N ASN A 605 0.86 21.15 -11.26
CA ASN A 605 0.71 21.24 -12.71
C ASN A 605 1.65 22.33 -13.29
N LEU A 606 1.87 22.33 -14.61
CA LEU A 606 2.56 23.43 -15.30
C LEU A 606 1.66 24.68 -15.41
N LEU A 607 0.33 24.51 -15.43
CA LEU A 607 -0.66 25.61 -15.42
C LEU A 607 -0.88 26.18 -14.00
N ARG A 608 0.21 26.52 -13.31
CA ARG A 608 0.19 27.20 -11.99
C ARG A 608 -0.39 28.61 -12.08
N LEU A 609 -0.63 29.22 -10.92
CA LEU A 609 -1.07 30.61 -10.87
C LEU A 609 0.10 31.54 -11.24
N PRO A 610 -0.09 32.48 -12.19
CA PRO A 610 0.82 33.60 -12.35
C PRO A 610 0.74 34.55 -11.14
N ASP A 611 1.64 35.54 -11.08
CA ASP A 611 1.59 36.55 -10.03
C ASP A 611 0.28 37.35 -10.07
N LEU A 612 -0.23 37.64 -8.88
CA LEU A 612 -1.53 38.24 -8.64
C LEU A 612 -1.53 39.71 -9.06
N THR A 613 -2.56 40.10 -9.82
CA THR A 613 -2.84 41.51 -10.12
C THR A 613 -3.80 42.15 -9.09
N LEU A 614 -3.75 43.46 -8.92
CA LEU A 614 -4.64 44.19 -8.00
C LEU A 614 -6.13 44.00 -8.35
N ALA A 615 -6.46 43.91 -9.64
CA ALA A 615 -7.81 43.61 -10.11
C ALA A 615 -8.24 42.20 -9.70
N GLU A 616 -7.37 41.21 -9.90
CA GLU A 616 -7.64 39.82 -9.52
C GLU A 616 -7.75 39.62 -8.02
N TRP A 617 -7.05 40.39 -7.19
CA TRP A 617 -7.24 40.34 -5.73
C TRP A 617 -8.66 40.76 -5.30
N ARG A 618 -9.26 41.73 -6.01
CA ARG A 618 -10.64 42.19 -5.77
C ARG A 618 -11.68 41.21 -6.32
N THR A 619 -11.52 40.73 -7.54
CA THR A 619 -12.49 39.84 -8.21
C THR A 619 -12.33 38.36 -7.83
N GLY A 620 -11.17 37.98 -7.31
CA GLY A 620 -10.74 36.60 -7.11
C GLY A 620 -9.75 36.15 -8.19
N ASP A 621 -8.73 35.40 -7.77
CA ASP A 621 -7.75 34.73 -8.63
C ASP A 621 -8.41 33.63 -9.48
N ARG A 622 -7.62 32.96 -10.34
CA ARG A 622 -8.14 31.87 -11.19
C ARG A 622 -8.77 30.74 -10.39
N LEU A 623 -8.27 30.45 -9.20
CA LEU A 623 -8.79 29.36 -8.36
C LEU A 623 -10.14 29.75 -7.74
N ALA A 624 -10.29 30.98 -7.25
CA ALA A 624 -11.57 31.51 -6.77
C ALA A 624 -12.62 31.64 -7.88
N ARG A 625 -12.20 31.96 -9.12
CA ARG A 625 -13.09 31.92 -10.29
C ARG A 625 -13.54 30.49 -10.60
N PHE A 626 -12.61 29.53 -10.58
CA PHE A 626 -12.92 28.12 -10.76
C PHE A 626 -13.90 27.63 -9.70
N ASP A 627 -13.69 27.97 -8.43
CA ASP A 627 -14.58 27.58 -7.32
C ASP A 627 -16.05 27.95 -7.61
N ARG A 628 -16.29 29.20 -8.05
CA ARG A 628 -17.63 29.68 -8.42
C ARG A 628 -18.19 29.07 -9.70
N CYS A 629 -17.35 28.73 -10.68
CA CYS A 629 -17.80 28.08 -11.92
C CYS A 629 -18.11 26.59 -11.69
N ALA A 630 -17.25 25.89 -10.95
CA ALA A 630 -17.41 24.48 -10.60
C ALA A 630 -18.63 24.25 -9.71
N GLU A 631 -18.88 25.12 -8.73
CA GLU A 631 -20.09 25.06 -7.91
C GLU A 631 -21.37 25.10 -8.76
N ARG A 632 -21.39 25.93 -9.81
CA ARG A 632 -22.53 26.02 -10.73
C ARG A 632 -22.61 24.83 -11.70
N ALA A 633 -21.48 24.42 -12.28
CA ALA A 633 -21.41 23.39 -13.31
C ALA A 633 -21.60 21.95 -12.77
N LEU A 634 -21.23 21.71 -11.52
CA LEU A 634 -21.16 20.37 -10.89
C LEU A 634 -21.97 20.27 -9.58
N PRO A 635 -23.29 20.51 -9.62
CA PRO A 635 -24.15 20.47 -8.44
C PRO A 635 -24.08 19.11 -7.72
N GLY A 636 -23.84 19.15 -6.40
CA GLY A 636 -23.74 17.97 -5.52
C GLY A 636 -22.45 17.16 -5.66
N LEU A 637 -21.65 17.40 -6.70
CA LEU A 637 -20.37 16.74 -6.91
C LEU A 637 -19.19 17.60 -6.41
N TYR A 638 -19.22 18.90 -6.72
CA TYR A 638 -18.20 19.85 -6.28
C TYR A 638 -18.57 20.44 -4.92
N ARG A 639 -17.62 20.42 -3.98
CA ARG A 639 -17.74 21.06 -2.66
C ARG A 639 -16.87 22.32 -2.67
N PRO A 640 -17.49 23.52 -2.52
CA PRO A 640 -16.75 24.77 -2.48
C PRO A 640 -15.83 24.81 -1.25
N GLY A 641 -14.78 25.62 -1.33
CA GLY A 641 -13.81 25.73 -0.24
C GLY A 641 -14.41 26.37 1.00
N GLU A 642 -14.04 25.89 2.18
CA GLU A 642 -14.49 26.49 3.44
C GLU A 642 -13.98 27.95 3.55
N ILE A 643 -14.71 28.80 4.28
CA ILE A 643 -14.38 30.24 4.41
C ILE A 643 -12.97 30.44 4.97
N TYR A 644 -12.52 29.60 5.91
CA TYR A 644 -11.19 29.76 6.49
C TYR A 644 -10.07 29.40 5.50
N ILE A 645 -10.26 28.42 4.61
CA ILE A 645 -9.26 28.06 3.58
C ILE A 645 -9.23 29.12 2.48
N THR A 646 -10.40 29.45 1.92
CA THR A 646 -10.53 30.45 0.84
C THR A 646 -10.15 31.85 1.32
N GLY A 647 -10.52 32.20 2.55
CA GLY A 647 -10.13 33.43 3.23
C GLY A 647 -8.63 33.51 3.46
N LEU A 648 -8.00 32.45 4.00
CA LEU A 648 -6.55 32.41 4.20
C LEU A 648 -5.78 32.50 2.88
N GLN A 649 -6.25 31.86 1.82
CA GLN A 649 -5.67 32.00 0.49
C GLN A 649 -5.76 33.45 0.01
N ARG A 650 -6.92 34.10 0.13
CA ARG A 650 -7.11 35.48 -0.32
C ARG A 650 -6.30 36.50 0.50
N LEU A 651 -6.15 36.27 1.80
CA LEU A 651 -5.35 37.11 2.70
C LEU A 651 -3.84 36.90 2.50
N GLY A 652 -3.40 35.67 2.22
CA GLY A 652 -2.00 35.35 1.92
C GLY A 652 -1.56 35.67 0.50
N ALA A 653 -2.50 35.78 -0.45
CA ALA A 653 -2.20 35.98 -1.87
C ALA A 653 -1.31 37.21 -2.17
N PRO A 654 -1.49 38.39 -1.52
CA PRO A 654 -0.58 39.52 -1.73
C PRO A 654 0.87 39.23 -1.30
N LEU A 655 1.06 38.47 -0.22
CA LEU A 655 2.39 38.14 0.31
C LEU A 655 3.14 37.12 -0.55
N PHE A 656 2.41 36.15 -1.13
CA PHE A 656 3.02 35.06 -1.93
C PHE A 656 3.02 35.33 -3.43
N GLY A 657 1.99 36.01 -3.93
CA GLY A 657 1.70 36.21 -5.34
C GLY A 657 2.14 37.56 -5.89
N THR A 658 2.85 38.40 -5.11
CA THR A 658 3.45 39.65 -5.63
C THR A 658 4.94 39.72 -5.32
N PRO A 659 5.77 40.32 -6.20
CA PRO A 659 7.21 40.41 -5.98
C PRO A 659 7.55 41.20 -4.71
N GLN A 660 6.87 42.34 -4.48
CA GLN A 660 7.03 43.16 -3.28
C GLN A 660 6.61 42.41 -2.01
N GLY A 661 5.48 41.70 -2.05
CA GLY A 661 5.01 40.88 -0.94
C GLY A 661 5.99 39.77 -0.57
N ARG A 662 6.59 39.10 -1.57
CA ARG A 662 7.61 38.07 -1.33
C ARG A 662 8.87 38.64 -0.71
N LEU A 663 9.33 39.80 -1.18
CA LEU A 663 10.49 40.49 -0.63
C LEU A 663 10.24 40.90 0.83
N LEU A 664 9.09 41.50 1.11
CA LEU A 664 8.65 41.89 2.45
C LEU A 664 8.53 40.67 3.38
N LEU A 665 7.89 39.59 2.92
CA LEU A 665 7.75 38.36 3.71
C LEU A 665 9.12 37.74 4.04
N ARG A 666 9.99 37.64 3.03
CA ARG A 666 11.29 36.97 3.12
C ARG A 666 12.28 37.72 4.00
N HIS A 667 12.37 39.05 3.84
CA HIS A 667 13.42 39.87 4.45
C HIS A 667 12.97 40.68 5.67
N LEU A 668 11.66 40.91 5.83
CA LEU A 668 11.12 41.70 6.94
C LEU A 668 10.26 40.84 7.86
N ILE A 669 9.11 40.33 7.39
CA ILE A 669 8.13 39.66 8.28
C ILE A 669 8.73 38.42 8.93
N LEU A 670 9.33 37.49 8.16
CA LEU A 670 9.84 36.24 8.73
C LEU A 670 11.00 36.46 9.72
N PRO A 671 12.08 37.22 9.38
CA PRO A 671 13.18 37.42 10.31
C PRO A 671 12.81 38.24 11.54
N VAL A 672 12.06 39.34 11.38
CA VAL A 672 11.62 40.21 12.48
C VAL A 672 10.60 39.48 13.36
N GLY A 673 9.64 38.77 12.76
CA GLY A 673 8.65 37.98 13.49
C GLY A 673 9.28 36.85 14.30
N LEU A 674 10.26 36.13 13.72
CA LEU A 674 11.00 35.09 14.44
C LEU A 674 11.83 35.69 15.59
N SER A 675 12.47 36.83 15.34
CA SER A 675 13.23 37.55 16.36
C SER A 675 12.35 38.03 17.52
N PHE A 676 11.19 38.60 17.22
CA PHE A 676 10.19 39.00 18.21
C PHE A 676 9.76 37.80 19.05
N LEU A 677 9.45 36.68 18.40
CA LEU A 677 9.02 35.47 19.10
C LEU A 677 10.11 34.98 20.07
N ILE A 678 11.35 34.85 19.61
CA ILE A 678 12.48 34.40 20.45
C ILE A 678 12.67 35.32 21.65
N LEU A 679 12.78 36.63 21.41
CA LEU A 679 13.04 37.61 22.46
C LEU A 679 11.88 37.72 23.44
N LYS A 680 10.63 37.71 22.96
CA LYS A 680 9.46 37.79 23.83
C LYS A 680 9.27 36.54 24.66
N THR A 681 9.63 35.38 24.13
CA THR A 681 9.63 34.12 24.91
C THR A 681 10.67 34.18 26.02
N LEU A 682 11.86 34.71 25.73
CA LEU A 682 12.93 34.87 26.71
C LEU A 682 12.52 35.86 27.81
N ASP A 683 11.95 37.00 27.41
CA ASP A 683 11.42 38.07 28.27
C ASP A 683 10.39 37.51 29.27
N ILE A 684 9.44 36.70 28.77
CA ILE A 684 8.43 36.06 29.62
C ILE A 684 9.04 34.96 30.50
N LEU A 685 9.95 34.13 29.98
CA LEU A 685 10.59 33.06 30.75
C LEU A 685 11.41 33.62 31.92
N ILE A 686 12.14 34.72 31.68
CA ILE A 686 12.89 35.42 32.73
C ILE A 686 11.93 36.05 33.74
N GLY A 687 10.79 36.58 33.29
CA GLY A 687 9.73 37.10 34.17
C GLY A 687 9.04 36.05 35.05
N ILE A 688 9.21 34.74 34.79
CA ILE A 688 8.71 33.65 35.65
C ILE A 688 9.72 33.33 36.78
N LEU A 689 10.99 33.73 36.66
CA LEU A 689 11.98 33.58 37.73
C LEU A 689 11.93 34.82 38.65
N PRO A 690 11.43 34.68 39.90
CA PRO A 690 11.21 35.82 40.81
C PRO A 690 12.51 36.54 41.23
N THR A 691 13.68 35.97 40.95
CA THR A 691 14.99 36.55 41.28
C THR A 691 15.54 37.51 40.23
N LEU A 692 14.94 37.59 39.04
CA LEU A 692 15.47 38.34 37.89
C LEU A 692 14.50 39.42 37.36
N GLU A 693 13.42 39.71 38.08
CA GLU A 693 12.31 40.59 37.66
C GLU A 693 12.71 42.03 37.29
N ALA A 694 13.88 42.52 37.71
CA ALA A 694 14.15 43.96 37.75
C ALA A 694 15.02 44.57 36.63
N THR A 695 15.53 43.84 35.62
CA THR A 695 16.62 44.43 34.77
C THR A 695 16.59 44.24 33.25
N PHE A 696 15.78 43.37 32.64
CA PHE A 696 15.92 43.08 31.20
C PHE A 696 14.61 43.15 30.41
N HIS A 697 14.41 44.23 29.65
CA HIS A 697 13.39 44.31 28.58
C HIS A 697 13.96 43.80 27.26
N LEU A 698 13.96 42.47 27.09
CA LEU A 698 14.55 41.82 25.92
C LEU A 698 13.71 42.01 24.65
N ALA A 699 12.41 42.32 24.80
CA ALA A 699 11.49 42.58 23.70
C ALA A 699 11.51 44.05 23.19
N SER A 700 12.64 44.75 23.30
CA SER A 700 12.83 46.08 22.71
C SER A 700 12.85 46.03 21.18
N LEU A 701 12.22 47.00 20.51
CA LEU A 701 12.14 47.09 19.05
C LEU A 701 13.53 47.00 18.39
N TRP A 702 14.56 47.62 18.98
CA TRP A 702 15.93 47.60 18.45
C TRP A 702 16.58 46.22 18.52
N LEU A 703 16.37 45.47 19.61
CA LEU A 703 16.86 44.10 19.73
C LEU A 703 16.15 43.18 18.75
N ILE A 704 14.84 43.38 18.56
CA ILE A 704 14.03 42.63 17.60
C ILE A 704 14.51 42.88 16.16
N LEU A 705 14.73 44.14 15.79
CA LEU A 705 15.24 44.48 14.45
C LEU A 705 16.70 44.04 14.26
N GLY A 706 17.53 44.15 15.29
CA GLY A 706 18.93 43.73 15.28
C GLY A 706 19.09 42.22 15.10
N LEU A 707 18.44 41.42 15.95
CA LEU A 707 18.44 39.97 15.83
C LEU A 707 17.71 39.50 14.56
N GLY A 708 16.64 40.19 14.15
CA GLY A 708 16.00 39.97 12.85
C GLY A 708 16.95 40.20 11.67
N GLY A 709 17.78 41.25 11.73
CA GLY A 709 18.84 41.53 10.76
C GLY A 709 19.91 40.43 10.71
N VAL A 710 20.33 39.93 11.87
CA VAL A 710 21.26 38.79 11.97
C VAL A 710 20.65 37.53 11.35
N ILE A 711 19.41 37.18 11.69
CA ILE A 711 18.69 36.03 11.11
C ILE A 711 18.59 36.17 9.58
N ASN A 712 18.23 37.36 9.08
CA ASN A 712 18.13 37.65 7.66
C ASN A 712 19.49 37.49 6.96
N ALA A 713 20.57 38.00 7.57
CA ALA A 713 21.93 37.86 7.06
C ALA A 713 22.35 36.39 6.99
N LEU A 714 22.14 35.62 8.07
CA LEU A 714 22.48 34.20 8.14
C LEU A 714 21.72 33.36 7.09
N ALA A 715 20.42 33.62 6.93
CA ALA A 715 19.58 32.83 6.03
C ALA A 715 19.85 33.11 4.54
N TYR A 716 20.01 34.39 4.17
CA TYR A 716 19.94 34.79 2.76
C TYR A 716 21.24 35.28 2.14
N THR A 717 22.28 35.59 2.93
CA THR A 717 23.59 35.96 2.38
C THR A 717 24.50 34.74 2.20
N ARG A 718 25.38 34.77 1.19
CA ARG A 718 26.36 33.69 0.95
C ARG A 718 27.42 33.65 2.07
N THR A 719 27.84 34.82 2.53
CA THR A 719 28.82 35.01 3.62
C THR A 719 28.30 34.43 4.94
N GLY A 720 27.06 34.75 5.33
CA GLY A 720 26.42 34.20 6.52
C GLY A 720 26.33 32.67 6.51
N ARG A 721 25.88 32.07 5.41
CA ARG A 721 25.78 30.60 5.27
C ARG A 721 27.15 29.90 5.28
N LEU A 722 28.15 30.50 4.63
CA LEU A 722 29.53 29.98 4.67
C LEU A 722 30.10 30.06 6.08
N GLY A 723 29.88 31.18 6.79
CA GLY A 723 30.28 31.36 8.18
C GLY A 723 29.67 30.31 9.12
N VAL A 724 28.35 30.08 9.04
CA VAL A 724 27.68 29.05 9.86
C VAL A 724 28.15 27.64 9.51
N ARG A 725 28.33 27.32 8.23
CA ARG A 725 28.86 26.01 7.83
C ARG A 725 30.30 25.81 8.30
N ALA A 726 31.13 26.84 8.24
CA ALA A 726 32.49 26.80 8.75
C ALA A 726 32.49 26.60 10.27
N PHE A 727 31.65 27.34 11.00
CA PHE A 727 31.49 27.19 12.44
C PHE A 727 30.99 25.80 12.84
N LEU A 728 29.92 25.30 12.21
CA LEU A 728 29.38 23.96 12.49
C LEU A 728 30.34 22.85 12.09
N ARG A 729 31.09 23.00 10.99
CA ARG A 729 32.14 22.05 10.62
C ARG A 729 33.29 22.09 11.62
N ALA A 730 33.73 23.27 12.05
CA ALA A 730 34.77 23.42 13.04
C ALA A 730 34.33 22.77 14.35
N LEU A 731 33.11 23.04 14.81
CA LEU A 731 32.52 22.45 16.01
C LEU A 731 32.38 20.93 15.90
N TRP A 732 31.85 20.41 14.79
CA TRP A 732 31.74 18.98 14.57
C TRP A 732 33.11 18.31 14.48
N TRP A 733 34.06 18.94 13.79
CA TRP A 733 35.42 18.43 13.67
C TRP A 733 36.13 18.41 15.01
N THR A 734 36.01 19.46 15.83
CA THR A 734 36.58 19.47 17.19
C THR A 734 35.92 18.44 18.09
N LEU A 735 34.59 18.31 18.11
CA LEU A 735 33.91 17.25 18.86
C LEU A 735 34.32 15.85 18.40
N ARG A 736 34.36 15.62 17.08
CA ARG A 736 34.75 14.32 16.50
C ARG A 736 36.22 13.99 16.79
N LEU A 737 37.09 15.00 16.75
CA LEU A 737 38.49 14.85 17.12
C LEU A 737 38.63 14.50 18.60
N LEU A 738 37.96 15.23 19.49
CA LEU A 738 38.04 15.01 20.94
C LEU A 738 37.46 13.65 21.37
N LEU A 739 36.30 13.26 20.84
CA LEU A 739 35.55 12.11 21.34
C LEU A 739 35.82 10.80 20.60
N PHE A 740 36.20 10.83 19.31
CA PHE A 740 36.29 9.61 18.48
C PHE A 740 37.63 9.45 17.76
N ASP A 741 37.92 10.32 16.80
CA ASP A 741 39.08 10.15 15.91
C ASP A 741 40.40 10.35 16.67
N GLY A 742 40.45 11.29 17.61
CA GLY A 742 41.60 11.50 18.49
C GLY A 742 41.84 10.30 19.40
N LEU A 743 40.79 9.76 20.03
CA LEU A 743 40.89 8.57 20.87
C LEU A 743 41.35 7.34 20.07
N ARG A 744 40.80 7.13 18.87
CA ARG A 744 41.16 6.01 17.98
C ARG A 744 42.58 6.14 17.43
N ARG A 745 43.01 7.36 17.07
CA ARG A 745 44.39 7.64 16.63
C ARG A 745 45.37 7.46 17.78
N LEU A 746 45.01 7.88 18.99
CA LEU A 746 45.79 7.67 20.21
C LEU A 746 45.98 6.18 20.48
N LEU A 747 44.90 5.38 20.45
CA LEU A 747 44.95 3.92 20.63
C LEU A 747 45.76 3.19 19.55
N ARG A 748 45.82 3.71 18.32
CA ARG A 748 46.60 3.16 17.19
C ARG A 748 48.01 3.71 17.09
N TRP A 749 48.37 4.68 17.93
CA TRP A 749 49.68 5.30 17.90
C TRP A 749 50.74 4.25 18.30
N PRO A 750 51.83 4.06 17.53
CA PRO A 750 52.77 2.95 17.73
C PRO A 750 53.28 2.74 19.17
N PRO A 751 53.58 3.77 19.99
CA PRO A 751 53.96 3.54 21.38
C PRO A 751 52.81 2.97 22.22
N ILE A 752 51.58 3.49 22.05
CA ILE A 752 50.40 3.02 22.79
C ILE A 752 49.97 1.64 22.28
N LYS A 753 50.04 1.39 20.97
CA LYS A 753 49.79 0.08 20.38
C LYS A 753 50.79 -0.96 20.89
N ARG A 754 52.10 -0.65 20.95
CA ARG A 754 53.12 -1.55 21.53
C ARG A 754 52.85 -1.85 23.00
N ILE A 755 52.40 -0.85 23.76
CA ILE A 755 51.99 -1.01 25.16
C ILE A 755 50.74 -1.91 25.25
N LEU A 756 49.71 -1.68 24.44
CA LEU A 756 48.51 -2.51 24.40
C LEU A 756 48.77 -3.94 23.91
N GLU A 757 49.80 -4.14 23.10
CA GLU A 757 50.22 -5.45 22.57
C GLU A 757 51.12 -6.25 23.52
N THR A 758 51.55 -5.65 24.64
CA THR A 758 52.35 -6.36 25.65
C THR A 758 51.51 -7.46 26.30
N GLU A 759 52.12 -8.64 26.53
CA GLU A 759 51.45 -9.80 27.16
C GLU A 759 50.75 -9.47 28.49
N LEU A 760 51.31 -8.54 29.27
CA LEU A 760 50.75 -8.11 30.54
C LEU A 760 49.41 -7.35 30.35
N ILE A 761 49.36 -6.46 29.36
CA ILE A 761 48.15 -5.66 29.08
C ILE A 761 47.11 -6.48 28.34
N ARG A 762 47.51 -7.38 27.43
CA ARG A 762 46.59 -8.37 26.84
C ARG A 762 46.04 -9.33 27.89
N GLY A 763 46.86 -9.74 28.86
CA GLY A 763 46.44 -10.53 30.02
C GLY A 763 45.42 -9.79 30.89
N LEU A 764 45.68 -8.51 31.20
CA LEU A 764 44.77 -7.64 31.95
C LEU A 764 43.45 -7.42 31.18
N GLU A 765 43.53 -7.19 29.88
CA GLU A 765 42.38 -7.01 29.02
C GLU A 765 41.54 -8.29 28.97
N ARG A 766 42.18 -9.45 28.80
CA ARG A 766 41.53 -10.76 28.70
C ARG A 766 40.90 -11.20 30.02
N ASN A 767 41.57 -10.96 31.15
CA ASN A 767 41.20 -11.55 32.45
C ASN A 767 40.49 -10.59 33.40
N LEU A 768 40.62 -9.27 33.23
CA LEU A 768 39.99 -8.26 34.09
C LEU A 768 39.03 -7.36 33.29
N LEU A 769 39.52 -6.67 32.25
CA LEU A 769 38.73 -5.62 31.58
C LEU A 769 37.52 -6.18 30.81
N ARG A 770 37.74 -7.17 29.94
CA ARG A 770 36.65 -7.78 29.15
C ARG A 770 35.61 -8.50 30.04
N PRO A 771 36.01 -9.30 31.05
CA PRO A 771 35.05 -9.85 32.02
C PRO A 771 34.27 -8.76 32.74
N PHE A 772 34.94 -7.71 33.23
CA PHE A 772 34.28 -6.60 33.90
C PHE A 772 33.24 -5.91 33.01
N LEU A 773 33.58 -5.61 31.75
CA LEU A 773 32.65 -5.03 30.78
C LEU A 773 31.43 -5.94 30.53
N SER A 774 31.66 -7.25 30.35
CA SER A 774 30.57 -8.22 30.13
C SER A 774 29.65 -8.37 31.34
N GLY A 775 30.20 -8.37 32.56
CA GLY A 775 29.39 -8.37 33.78
C GLY A 775 28.67 -7.04 34.01
N THR A 776 29.29 -5.91 33.62
CA THR A 776 28.70 -4.57 33.77
C THR A 776 27.42 -4.47 32.96
N LEU A 777 27.43 -5.02 31.74
CA LEU A 777 26.25 -5.07 30.88
C LEU A 777 25.07 -5.80 31.53
N LEU A 778 25.33 -6.84 32.33
CA LEU A 778 24.29 -7.59 33.06
C LEU A 778 23.81 -6.85 34.31
N MET A 779 24.71 -6.17 35.01
CA MET A 779 24.40 -5.42 36.23
C MET A 779 23.70 -4.08 35.95
N LEU A 780 23.90 -3.48 34.77
CA LEU A 780 23.34 -2.18 34.39
C LEU A 780 21.80 -2.07 34.51
N PRO A 781 20.98 -3.03 34.02
CA PRO A 781 19.53 -2.98 34.20
C PRO A 781 19.11 -3.21 35.66
N ILE A 782 19.86 -4.00 36.44
CA ILE A 782 19.59 -4.23 37.86
C ILE A 782 19.84 -2.94 38.65
N ILE A 783 20.95 -2.26 38.37
CA ILE A 783 21.30 -0.96 38.95
C ILE A 783 20.29 0.10 38.50
N GLY A 784 19.89 0.11 37.22
CA GLY A 784 18.90 1.03 36.68
C GLY A 784 17.50 0.87 37.29
N LEU A 785 17.04 -0.38 37.48
CA LEU A 785 15.76 -0.66 38.12
C LEU A 785 15.78 -0.27 39.60
N ALA A 786 16.87 -0.60 40.31
CA ALA A 786 17.06 -0.21 41.71
C ALA A 786 17.12 1.32 41.87
N SER A 787 17.76 2.02 40.95
CA SER A 787 17.83 3.49 40.90
C SER A 787 16.46 4.13 40.65
N LEU A 788 15.63 3.53 39.79
CA LEU A 788 14.27 4.01 39.52
C LEU A 788 13.32 3.83 40.71
N ILE A 789 13.50 2.75 41.47
CA ILE A 789 12.75 2.45 42.70
C ILE A 789 13.13 3.41 43.83
N GLN A 790 14.40 3.79 43.93
CA GLN A 790 14.93 4.66 44.99
C GLN A 790 14.91 6.16 44.62
N GLY A 791 14.53 6.54 43.40
CA GLY A 791 14.41 7.94 42.97
C GLY A 791 15.73 8.70 42.84
N GLY A 792 16.87 8.00 42.78
CA GLY A 792 18.21 8.59 42.71
C GLY A 792 19.25 7.62 42.11
N LEU A 793 20.41 8.13 41.68
CA LEU A 793 21.51 7.32 41.15
C LEU A 793 22.21 6.60 42.33
N ILE A 794 22.32 5.27 42.26
CA ILE A 794 22.99 4.44 43.28
C ILE A 794 24.51 4.54 43.07
N ASP A 795 25.26 4.80 44.14
CA ASP A 795 26.72 4.81 44.11
C ASP A 795 27.31 3.41 43.85
N LEU A 796 28.26 3.30 42.91
CA LEU A 796 28.93 2.04 42.61
C LEU A 796 29.89 1.66 43.75
N ASN A 797 29.45 0.76 44.63
CA ASN A 797 30.30 0.21 45.69
C ASN A 797 31.26 -0.87 45.17
N LEU A 798 32.40 -1.05 45.87
CA LEU A 798 33.43 -2.04 45.52
C LEU A 798 32.89 -3.48 45.46
N SER A 799 31.90 -3.81 46.30
CA SER A 799 31.21 -5.11 46.29
C SER A 799 30.42 -5.33 45.00
N MET A 800 29.78 -4.30 44.46
CA MET A 800 29.07 -4.37 43.18
C MET A 800 30.05 -4.51 42.02
N ALA A 801 31.19 -3.81 42.05
CA ALA A 801 32.26 -3.98 41.06
C ALA A 801 32.88 -5.39 41.08
N ALA A 802 33.10 -5.96 42.27
CA ALA A 802 33.59 -7.32 42.43
C ALA A 802 32.57 -8.36 41.94
N LEU A 803 31.29 -8.20 42.30
CA LEU A 803 30.21 -9.05 41.81
C LEU A 803 30.10 -8.98 40.28
N THR A 804 30.22 -7.78 39.71
CA THR A 804 30.24 -7.53 38.26
C THR A 804 31.39 -8.31 37.59
N LEU A 805 32.59 -8.27 38.15
CA LEU A 805 33.74 -9.01 37.64
C LEU A 805 33.52 -10.53 37.69
N VAL A 806 33.04 -11.06 38.83
CA VAL A 806 32.80 -12.50 39.04
C VAL A 806 31.76 -13.03 38.05
N LEU A 807 30.66 -12.30 37.88
CA LEU A 807 29.63 -12.64 36.89
C LEU A 807 30.20 -12.67 35.47
N GLY A 808 31.01 -11.68 35.12
CA GLY A 808 31.68 -11.62 33.81
C GLY A 808 32.65 -12.77 33.55
N VAL A 809 33.41 -13.18 34.56
CA VAL A 809 34.33 -14.33 34.46
C VAL A 809 33.56 -15.63 34.28
N LEU A 810 32.49 -15.86 35.06
CA LEU A 810 31.62 -17.03 34.97
C LEU A 810 30.98 -17.15 33.58
N ILE A 811 30.47 -16.03 33.05
CA ILE A 811 29.85 -15.98 31.73
C ILE A 811 30.87 -16.36 30.65
N ARG A 812 32.10 -15.86 30.72
CA ARG A 812 33.08 -16.03 29.64
C ARG A 812 33.87 -17.33 29.70
N ASN A 813 34.04 -17.94 30.86
CA ASN A 813 34.86 -19.16 31.01
C ASN A 813 34.04 -20.46 31.04
N THR A 814 32.72 -20.39 31.20
CA THR A 814 31.87 -21.59 31.15
C THR A 814 31.22 -21.77 29.77
N PRO A 815 31.05 -23.02 29.28
CA PRO A 815 30.37 -23.29 28.01
C PRO A 815 28.92 -22.79 28.00
N GLY A 816 28.19 -22.95 29.13
CA GLY A 816 26.82 -22.47 29.29
C GLY A 816 26.71 -20.94 29.34
N GLY A 817 27.65 -20.28 30.03
CA GLY A 817 27.71 -18.81 30.09
C GLY A 817 28.00 -18.19 28.73
N ARG A 818 28.92 -18.76 27.93
CA ARG A 818 29.21 -18.29 26.57
C ARG A 818 27.97 -18.39 25.68
N ARG A 819 27.27 -19.53 25.72
CA ARG A 819 26.02 -19.72 24.99
C ARG A 819 24.95 -18.71 25.41
N LEU A 820 24.70 -18.54 26.71
CA LEU A 820 23.75 -17.54 27.22
C LEU A 820 24.12 -16.10 26.82
N PHE A 821 25.41 -15.76 26.82
CA PHE A 821 25.87 -14.44 26.38
C PHE A 821 25.70 -14.25 24.88
N ASP A 822 26.08 -15.24 24.08
CA ASP A 822 25.87 -15.22 22.64
C ASP A 822 24.36 -15.20 22.31
N ASP A 823 23.51 -15.86 23.09
CA ASP A 823 22.05 -15.83 22.99
C ASP A 823 21.47 -14.47 23.40
N LEU A 824 21.94 -13.83 24.48
CA LEU A 824 21.50 -12.51 24.93
C LEU A 824 21.94 -11.40 23.96
N VAL A 825 23.19 -11.45 23.50
CA VAL A 825 23.69 -10.53 22.47
C VAL A 825 22.99 -10.81 21.14
N SER A 826 22.67 -12.07 20.83
CA SER A 826 21.85 -12.41 19.66
C SER A 826 20.42 -11.94 19.79
N ALA A 827 19.78 -12.09 20.95
CA ALA A 827 18.43 -11.62 21.22
C ALA A 827 18.36 -10.09 21.26
N GLY A 828 19.33 -9.43 21.87
CA GLY A 828 19.49 -7.97 21.87
C GLY A 828 19.80 -7.44 20.48
N GLY A 829 20.67 -8.10 19.73
CA GLY A 829 20.95 -7.81 18.33
C GLY A 829 19.74 -8.06 17.43
N GLN A 830 18.98 -9.13 17.65
CA GLN A 830 17.71 -9.40 16.98
C GLN A 830 16.66 -8.36 17.38
N PHE A 831 16.62 -7.92 18.63
CA PHE A 831 15.74 -6.86 19.10
C PHE A 831 16.11 -5.53 18.46
N LEU A 832 17.38 -5.14 18.39
CA LEU A 832 17.86 -3.95 17.69
C LEU A 832 17.66 -4.05 16.17
N ARG A 833 17.86 -5.23 15.56
CA ARG A 833 17.57 -5.51 14.14
C ARG A 833 16.05 -5.55 13.88
N ARG A 834 15.21 -5.89 14.87
CA ARG A 834 13.75 -5.79 14.82
C ARG A 834 13.31 -4.33 15.01
N LEU A 835 13.91 -3.62 15.96
CA LEU A 835 13.78 -2.18 16.25
C LEU A 835 14.56 -1.32 15.24
N ASN A 836 15.06 -1.94 14.17
CA ASN A 836 15.74 -1.31 13.06
C ASN A 836 14.89 -0.15 12.53
N GLN A 837 15.54 0.78 11.85
CA GLN A 837 14.93 1.92 11.17
C GLN A 837 13.62 1.52 10.48
N THR A 838 13.54 0.34 9.86
CA THR A 838 12.32 -0.21 9.25
C THR A 838 11.11 -0.34 10.19
N LEU A 839 11.26 -0.67 11.48
CA LEU A 839 10.14 -0.76 12.42
C LEU A 839 9.70 0.62 12.89
N VAL A 840 10.63 1.52 13.23
CA VAL A 840 10.29 2.91 13.56
C VAL A 840 9.64 3.60 12.35
N ILE A 841 10.16 3.35 11.15
CA ILE A 841 9.59 3.81 9.88
C ILE A 841 8.21 3.19 9.65
N GLY A 842 8.09 1.88 9.82
CA GLY A 842 6.84 1.15 9.68
C GLY A 842 5.80 1.72 10.63
N LEU A 843 6.16 1.98 11.89
CA LEU A 843 5.30 2.60 12.89
C LEU A 843 4.87 4.01 12.47
N ILE A 844 5.79 4.86 12.00
CA ILE A 844 5.45 6.21 11.52
C ILE A 844 4.56 6.14 10.28
N GLN A 845 4.84 5.23 9.33
CA GLN A 845 4.04 5.05 8.13
C GLN A 845 2.64 4.52 8.44
N GLU A 846 2.53 3.51 9.29
CA GLU A 846 1.26 2.97 9.78
C GLU A 846 0.49 4.04 10.55
N LEU A 847 1.18 4.88 11.34
CA LEU A 847 0.57 6.01 12.04
C LEU A 847 0.07 7.07 11.05
N MET A 848 0.83 7.40 10.01
CA MET A 848 0.37 8.28 8.93
C MET A 848 -0.83 7.71 8.18
N LEU A 849 -0.80 6.41 7.86
CA LEU A 849 -1.89 5.71 7.20
C LEU A 849 -3.12 5.68 8.11
N PHE A 850 -2.94 5.45 9.41
CA PHE A 850 -3.98 5.54 10.42
C PHE A 850 -4.63 6.93 10.44
N PHE A 851 -3.85 8.02 10.54
CA PHE A 851 -4.42 9.37 10.52
C PHE A 851 -5.11 9.70 9.20
N LYS A 852 -4.51 9.33 8.06
CA LYS A 852 -5.15 9.50 6.74
C LYS A 852 -6.48 8.74 6.68
N GLU A 853 -6.51 7.51 7.21
CA GLU A 853 -7.71 6.68 7.24
C GLU A 853 -8.77 7.22 8.18
N VAL A 854 -8.39 7.72 9.36
CA VAL A 854 -9.29 8.35 10.34
C VAL A 854 -9.91 9.61 9.73
N THR A 855 -9.12 10.51 9.16
CA THR A 855 -9.63 11.73 8.49
C THR A 855 -10.52 11.37 7.30
N ARG A 856 -10.14 10.36 6.51
CA ARG A 856 -10.96 9.85 5.40
C ARG A 856 -12.30 9.31 5.89
N ARG A 857 -12.30 8.46 6.92
CA ARG A 857 -13.52 7.90 7.53
C ARG A 857 -14.40 9.00 8.11
N PHE A 858 -13.82 9.97 8.80
CA PHE A 858 -14.53 11.11 9.35
C PHE A 858 -15.23 11.93 8.24
N GLN A 859 -14.51 12.26 7.17
CA GLN A 859 -15.10 12.94 6.00
C GLN A 859 -16.20 12.09 5.34
N GLN A 860 -16.01 10.77 5.26
CA GLN A 860 -17.03 9.86 4.75
C GLN A 860 -18.27 9.81 5.65
N ILE A 861 -18.13 9.90 6.97
CA ILE A 861 -19.26 9.94 7.91
C ILE A 861 -20.05 11.23 7.68
N LEU A 862 -19.37 12.39 7.64
CA LEU A 862 -20.04 13.67 7.38
C LEU A 862 -20.79 13.65 6.05
N HIS A 863 -20.15 13.15 4.99
CA HIS A 863 -20.77 13.01 3.66
C HIS A 863 -21.93 12.00 3.66
N ARG A 864 -21.82 10.87 4.38
CA ARG A 864 -22.92 9.90 4.49
C ARG A 864 -24.15 10.49 5.17
N ILE A 865 -23.95 11.34 6.17
CA ILE A 865 -25.07 12.03 6.84
C ILE A 865 -25.69 13.00 5.84
N GLU A 866 -24.89 13.81 5.15
CA GLU A 866 -25.36 14.72 4.09
C GLU A 866 -26.19 13.97 3.02
N GLU A 867 -25.74 12.79 2.61
CA GLU A 867 -26.41 11.98 1.60
C GLU A 867 -27.71 11.35 2.07
N ARG A 868 -27.80 10.97 3.34
CA ARG A 868 -29.07 10.51 3.92
C ARG A 868 -30.07 11.66 4.01
N MET A 869 -29.57 12.86 4.23
CA MET A 869 -30.36 14.10 4.26
C MET A 869 -30.68 14.64 2.86
N SER A 870 -30.13 14.07 1.78
CA SER A 870 -30.50 14.43 0.40
C SER A 870 -31.96 14.07 0.10
N HIS A 871 -32.65 14.95 -0.64
CA HIS A 871 -34.05 14.79 -0.98
C HIS A 871 -34.20 13.94 -2.25
N ARG A 872 -35.13 13.00 -2.23
CA ARG A 872 -35.51 12.16 -3.38
C ARG A 872 -36.84 12.61 -3.96
N LEU A 873 -36.98 12.45 -5.27
CA LEU A 873 -38.27 12.64 -5.94
C LEU A 873 -39.23 11.53 -5.51
N GLY A 874 -40.39 11.89 -4.94
CA GLY A 874 -41.39 10.94 -4.44
C GLY A 874 -41.38 10.70 -2.92
N GLU A 875 -40.62 11.47 -2.14
CA GLU A 875 -40.65 11.40 -0.66
C GLU A 875 -41.97 11.88 -0.06
N SER A 876 -42.31 11.33 1.10
CA SER A 876 -43.47 11.79 1.86
C SER A 876 -43.26 13.24 2.33
N TRP A 877 -44.36 13.99 2.49
CA TRP A 877 -44.30 15.38 2.97
C TRP A 877 -43.58 15.53 4.32
N LEU A 878 -43.77 14.55 5.22
CA LEU A 878 -43.13 14.54 6.54
C LEU A 878 -41.60 14.41 6.44
N GLU A 879 -41.12 13.52 5.59
CA GLU A 879 -39.68 13.36 5.33
C GLU A 879 -39.08 14.63 4.72
N LEU A 880 -39.80 15.26 3.78
CA LEU A 880 -39.37 16.50 3.15
C LEU A 880 -39.29 17.66 4.14
N ALA A 881 -40.28 17.82 5.01
CA ALA A 881 -40.29 18.87 6.03
C ALA A 881 -39.17 18.64 7.07
N PHE A 882 -39.00 17.40 7.54
CA PHE A 882 -37.95 17.05 8.49
C PHE A 882 -36.56 17.29 7.92
N LYS A 883 -36.28 16.82 6.70
CA LYS A 883 -35.00 17.06 6.02
C LYS A 883 -34.80 18.55 5.72
N GLY A 884 -35.84 19.26 5.31
CA GLY A 884 -35.78 20.70 5.02
C GLY A 884 -35.37 21.54 6.23
N LEU A 885 -35.84 21.20 7.44
CA LEU A 885 -35.48 21.91 8.68
C LEU A 885 -34.09 21.53 9.20
N LEU A 886 -33.74 20.24 9.16
CA LEU A 886 -32.51 19.74 9.74
C LEU A 886 -31.28 20.01 8.84
N MET A 887 -31.47 20.13 7.52
CA MET A 887 -30.36 20.31 6.58
C MET A 887 -29.56 21.62 6.79
N PRO A 888 -30.16 22.81 6.96
CA PRO A 888 -29.40 24.03 7.25
C PRO A 888 -28.63 23.96 8.57
N VAL A 889 -29.25 23.40 9.61
CA VAL A 889 -28.63 23.20 10.93
C VAL A 889 -27.43 22.25 10.81
N TRP A 890 -27.61 21.12 10.12
CA TRP A 890 -26.54 20.18 9.86
C TRP A 890 -25.39 20.81 9.08
N ARG A 891 -25.66 21.63 8.06
CA ARG A 891 -24.59 22.34 7.31
C ARG A 891 -23.79 23.27 8.20
N ALA A 892 -24.44 24.04 9.08
CA ALA A 892 -23.74 24.90 10.04
C ALA A 892 -22.88 24.06 11.02
N LEU A 893 -23.43 22.95 11.52
CA LEU A 893 -22.72 22.04 12.40
C LEU A 893 -21.53 21.35 11.69
N GLU A 894 -21.70 20.90 10.45
CA GLU A 894 -20.65 20.31 9.63
C GLU A 894 -19.48 21.28 9.47
N TRP A 895 -19.75 22.58 9.26
CA TRP A 895 -18.72 23.61 9.16
C TRP A 895 -17.93 23.78 10.46
N VAL A 896 -18.62 23.88 11.60
CA VAL A 896 -17.96 23.98 12.91
C VAL A 896 -17.13 22.73 13.21
N ILE A 897 -17.70 21.55 12.97
CA ILE A 897 -17.05 20.26 13.14
C ILE A 897 -15.80 20.16 12.24
N GLN A 898 -15.89 20.55 10.97
CA GLN A 898 -14.75 20.55 10.05
C GLN A 898 -13.66 21.53 10.47
N PHE A 899 -14.02 22.72 10.97
CA PHE A 899 -13.07 23.68 11.51
C PHE A 899 -12.31 23.10 12.71
N TYR A 900 -13.03 22.61 13.73
CA TYR A 900 -12.38 22.04 14.92
C TYR A 900 -11.48 20.85 14.56
N VAL A 901 -11.97 19.92 13.74
CA VAL A 901 -11.20 18.73 13.40
C VAL A 901 -9.99 19.06 12.54
N THR A 902 -10.13 19.88 11.49
CA THR A 902 -9.05 20.14 10.52
C THR A 902 -8.03 21.17 11.03
N VAL A 903 -8.50 22.21 11.72
CA VAL A 903 -7.66 23.35 12.14
C VAL A 903 -7.05 23.14 13.51
N LEU A 904 -7.80 22.55 14.45
CA LEU A 904 -7.39 22.49 15.86
C LEU A 904 -6.96 21.08 16.27
N VAL A 905 -7.78 20.06 16.02
CA VAL A 905 -7.53 18.68 16.50
C VAL A 905 -6.48 17.95 15.65
N GLU A 906 -6.63 17.93 14.32
CA GLU A 906 -5.74 17.17 13.44
C GLU A 906 -4.26 17.56 13.64
N PRO A 907 -3.87 18.85 13.69
CA PRO A 907 -2.47 19.22 13.90
C PRO A 907 -1.92 18.82 15.27
N GLN A 908 -2.77 18.68 16.29
CA GLN A 908 -2.35 18.28 17.63
C GLN A 908 -2.08 16.79 17.75
N ILE A 909 -2.95 15.96 17.18
CA ILE A 909 -2.84 14.52 17.32
C ILE A 909 -1.87 13.95 16.28
N ASN A 910 -1.80 14.53 15.08
CA ASN A 910 -0.89 14.08 14.03
C ASN A 910 0.57 14.47 14.39
N PRO A 911 1.46 13.51 14.69
CA PRO A 911 2.81 13.79 15.19
C PRO A 911 3.66 14.61 14.20
N ILE A 912 3.39 14.49 12.90
CA ILE A 912 4.13 15.20 11.85
C ILE A 912 3.74 16.69 11.79
N LYS A 913 2.46 16.98 12.08
CA LYS A 913 1.99 18.36 12.21
C LYS A 913 2.31 18.91 13.60
N HIS A 914 2.30 18.04 14.62
CA HIS A 914 2.51 18.38 16.01
C HIS A 914 3.97 18.78 16.29
N PHE A 915 4.92 17.94 15.91
CA PHE A 915 6.34 18.17 16.17
C PHE A 915 7.05 18.78 14.95
N PRO A 916 7.84 19.86 15.13
CA PRO A 916 8.10 20.58 16.38
C PRO A 916 7.11 21.74 16.64
N LEU A 917 6.32 22.13 15.65
CA LEU A 917 5.68 23.45 15.61
C LEU A 917 4.57 23.64 16.66
N VAL A 918 3.64 22.69 16.78
CA VAL A 918 2.56 22.76 17.77
C VAL A 918 3.12 22.62 19.18
N THR A 919 4.19 21.83 19.37
CA THR A 919 4.89 21.75 20.66
C THR A 919 5.52 23.07 21.06
N ILE A 920 6.14 23.77 20.10
CA ILE A 920 6.66 25.13 20.31
C ILE A 920 5.50 26.06 20.64
N ALA A 921 4.39 26.02 19.88
CA ALA A 921 3.21 26.84 20.14
C ALA A 921 2.63 26.61 21.55
N HIS A 922 2.54 25.36 22.03
CA HIS A 922 2.10 25.08 23.41
C HIS A 922 2.97 25.79 24.45
N LYS A 923 4.29 25.70 24.32
CA LYS A 923 5.23 26.35 25.25
C LYS A 923 5.13 27.87 25.19
N LEU A 924 4.96 28.41 23.97
CA LEU A 924 4.81 29.85 23.74
C LEU A 924 3.48 30.41 24.24
N MET A 925 2.40 29.62 24.16
CA MET A 925 1.05 30.05 24.54
C MET A 925 0.78 29.94 26.04
N LEU A 926 1.51 29.08 26.75
CA LEU A 926 1.36 28.86 28.20
C LEU A 926 1.25 30.14 29.03
N PRO A 927 2.13 31.17 28.86
CA PRO A 927 2.00 32.42 29.61
C PRO A 927 0.81 33.29 29.22
N PHE A 928 0.19 33.06 28.06
CA PHE A 928 -0.97 33.82 27.57
C PHE A 928 -2.31 33.15 27.89
N LEU A 929 -2.31 31.94 28.44
CA LEU A 929 -3.54 31.17 28.73
C LEU A 929 -4.56 31.94 29.60
N PRO A 930 -4.18 32.65 30.69
CA PRO A 930 -5.15 33.37 31.51
C PRO A 930 -5.87 34.48 30.73
N LEU A 931 -5.10 35.25 29.94
CA LEU A 931 -5.63 36.34 29.12
C LEU A 931 -6.61 35.83 28.06
N ILE A 932 -6.23 34.76 27.34
CA ILE A 932 -7.09 34.15 26.31
C ILE A 932 -8.36 33.58 26.94
N THR A 933 -8.26 32.97 28.12
CA THR A 933 -9.41 32.40 28.85
C THR A 933 -10.42 33.47 29.26
N SER A 934 -9.95 34.61 29.78
CA SER A 934 -10.84 35.73 30.12
C SER A 934 -11.57 36.24 28.88
N ILE A 935 -10.84 36.61 27.83
CA ILE A 935 -11.41 37.17 26.60
C ILE A 935 -12.46 36.22 26.00
N MET A 936 -12.15 34.92 25.93
CA MET A 936 -13.08 33.95 25.36
C MET A 936 -14.32 33.73 26.22
N SER A 937 -14.18 33.68 27.55
CA SER A 937 -15.33 33.58 28.46
C SER A 937 -16.23 34.81 28.36
N ASP A 938 -15.64 36.00 28.37
CA ASP A 938 -16.37 37.28 28.31
C ASP A 938 -17.18 37.40 26.99
N MET A 939 -16.64 36.89 25.88
CA MET A 939 -17.35 36.87 24.59
C MET A 939 -18.48 35.83 24.52
N LEU A 940 -18.39 34.71 25.25
CA LEU A 940 -19.33 33.59 25.13
C LEU A 940 -20.45 33.61 26.18
N GLU A 941 -20.21 34.20 27.35
CA GLU A 941 -21.20 34.36 28.42
C GLU A 941 -22.54 34.98 27.97
N PRO A 942 -22.61 35.96 27.03
CA PRO A 942 -23.89 36.48 26.57
C PRO A 942 -24.66 35.55 25.61
N ILE A 943 -24.02 34.52 25.03
CA ILE A 943 -24.61 33.67 23.99
C ILE A 943 -24.93 32.26 24.52
N LEU A 944 -24.10 31.72 25.42
CA LEU A 944 -24.18 30.35 25.89
C LEU A 944 -24.20 30.26 27.42
N PRO A 945 -25.00 29.35 28.01
CA PRO A 945 -24.96 29.05 29.43
C PRO A 945 -23.57 28.67 29.92
N LYS A 946 -23.19 29.06 31.14
CA LYS A 946 -21.86 28.81 31.72
C LYS A 946 -21.42 27.33 31.67
N TRP A 947 -22.35 26.40 31.87
CA TRP A 947 -22.06 24.95 31.83
C TRP A 947 -21.74 24.42 30.41
N ILE A 948 -22.06 25.16 29.35
CA ILE A 948 -21.62 24.88 27.98
C ILE A 948 -20.40 25.73 27.63
N ALA A 949 -20.42 27.02 28.00
CA ALA A 949 -19.37 27.96 27.66
C ALA A 949 -18.02 27.59 28.29
N LEU A 950 -17.98 27.24 29.57
CA LEU A 950 -16.75 26.87 30.26
C LEU A 950 -16.04 25.67 29.60
N PRO A 951 -16.68 24.48 29.43
CA PRO A 951 -16.00 23.36 28.77
C PRO A 951 -15.66 23.66 27.31
N PHE A 952 -16.46 24.46 26.60
CA PHE A 952 -16.15 24.88 25.23
C PHE A 952 -14.92 25.78 25.15
N VAL A 953 -14.79 26.76 26.05
CA VAL A 953 -13.61 27.64 26.14
C VAL A 953 -12.38 26.84 26.53
N THR A 954 -12.47 26.01 27.58
CA THR A 954 -11.36 25.13 28.00
C THR A 954 -10.90 24.21 26.87
N LEU A 955 -11.84 23.56 26.17
CA LEU A 955 -11.52 22.72 25.01
C LEU A 955 -10.85 23.53 23.90
N THR A 956 -11.38 24.71 23.58
CA THR A 956 -10.84 25.52 22.48
C THR A 956 -9.43 26.01 22.79
N ILE A 957 -9.16 26.40 24.03
CA ILE A 957 -7.83 26.85 24.48
C ILE A 957 -6.82 25.71 24.46
N LEU A 958 -7.22 24.52 24.95
CA LEU A 958 -6.39 23.33 24.87
C LEU A 958 -6.04 22.99 23.42
N LEU A 959 -6.98 23.17 22.49
CA LEU A 959 -6.81 22.87 21.08
C LEU A 959 -6.16 24.02 20.26
N LEU A 960 -6.07 25.23 20.81
CA LEU A 960 -5.66 26.45 20.11
C LEU A 960 -4.22 26.39 19.55
N PRO A 961 -3.22 25.78 20.21
CA PRO A 961 -1.89 25.59 19.62
C PRO A 961 -1.91 24.83 18.28
N GLY A 962 -2.95 24.03 18.03
CA GLY A 962 -3.15 23.34 16.75
C GLY A 962 -3.27 24.32 15.56
N LEU A 963 -3.85 25.51 15.78
CA LEU A 963 -3.98 26.56 14.77
C LEU A 963 -2.63 26.97 14.19
N ALA A 964 -1.58 27.06 15.00
CA ALA A 964 -0.24 27.40 14.53
C ALA A 964 0.29 26.32 13.57
N GLY A 965 0.08 25.05 13.92
CA GLY A 965 0.36 23.90 13.07
C GLY A 965 -0.36 23.99 11.72
N PHE A 966 -1.68 24.22 11.75
CA PHE A 966 -2.49 24.39 10.56
C PHE A 966 -2.00 25.56 9.68
N LEU A 967 -1.80 26.75 10.26
CA LEU A 967 -1.41 27.96 9.52
C LEU A 967 -0.10 27.78 8.77
N VAL A 968 0.94 27.23 9.39
CA VAL A 968 2.24 27.05 8.71
C VAL A 968 2.13 26.10 7.53
N TRP A 969 1.38 25.00 7.68
CA TRP A 969 1.17 24.04 6.61
C TRP A 969 0.31 24.63 5.48
N GLU A 970 -0.81 25.30 5.79
CA GLU A 970 -1.68 25.90 4.77
C GLU A 970 -1.03 27.09 4.05
N LEU A 971 -0.28 27.93 4.77
CA LEU A 971 0.47 29.03 4.14
C LEU A 971 1.59 28.50 3.23
N LYS A 972 2.23 27.39 3.62
CA LYS A 972 3.20 26.70 2.77
C LYS A 972 2.56 26.14 1.50
N GLU A 973 1.37 25.53 1.59
CA GLU A 973 0.67 25.04 0.39
C GLU A 973 0.18 26.22 -0.49
N ASN A 974 -0.27 27.32 0.10
CA ASN A 974 -0.64 28.53 -0.66
C ASN A 974 0.57 29.17 -1.36
N TRP A 975 1.75 29.13 -0.74
CA TRP A 975 2.99 29.59 -1.35
C TRP A 975 3.35 28.79 -2.62
N LYS A 976 3.10 27.47 -2.61
CA LYS A 976 3.31 26.57 -3.76
C LYS A 976 2.28 26.74 -4.90
N LEU A 977 1.31 27.64 -4.80
CA LEU A 977 0.39 27.87 -5.92
C LEU A 977 1.00 28.71 -7.04
N TYR A 978 1.92 29.61 -6.68
CA TYR A 978 2.48 30.60 -7.59
C TYR A 978 3.72 30.07 -8.30
N ALA A 979 3.75 30.20 -9.62
CA ALA A 979 4.87 29.74 -10.44
C ALA A 979 6.21 30.36 -10.00
N ALA A 980 6.23 31.64 -9.63
CA ALA A 980 7.41 32.39 -9.20
C ALA A 980 8.10 31.81 -7.94
N ASN A 981 7.36 31.10 -7.09
CA ASN A 981 7.86 30.55 -5.83
C ASN A 981 8.64 29.24 -6.01
N HIS A 982 8.61 28.64 -7.19
CA HIS A 982 9.28 27.37 -7.46
C HIS A 982 10.70 27.65 -7.95
N ALA A 983 11.70 27.15 -7.22
CA ALA A 983 13.11 27.45 -7.48
C ALA A 983 13.84 26.19 -7.97
N GLY A 984 14.52 26.31 -9.12
CA GLY A 984 15.60 25.39 -9.45
C GLY A 984 15.97 25.29 -10.94
N ALA A 985 16.60 26.31 -11.51
CA ALA A 985 17.59 26.07 -12.54
C ALA A 985 18.97 26.01 -11.88
N PRO A 986 19.73 24.92 -12.00
CA PRO A 986 21.18 25.00 -12.00
C PRO A 986 21.58 25.54 -13.37
N ASN A 987 22.19 26.73 -13.38
CA ASN A 987 22.92 27.32 -14.52
C ASN A 987 22.06 27.74 -15.72
N ALA A 988 21.83 29.05 -15.88
CA ALA A 988 21.91 29.76 -17.18
C ALA A 988 21.44 31.23 -17.08
N VAL A 989 20.58 31.58 -16.12
CA VAL A 989 20.06 32.94 -16.00
C VAL A 989 20.04 33.38 -14.54
N ASP A 990 20.88 34.36 -14.22
CA ASP A 990 21.17 34.93 -12.90
C ASP A 990 20.00 35.73 -12.28
N VAL A 991 18.75 35.44 -12.67
CA VAL A 991 17.61 36.25 -12.24
C VAL A 991 17.02 35.62 -10.97
N LYS A 992 17.33 36.24 -9.83
CA LYS A 992 16.75 35.89 -8.52
C LYS A 992 15.21 35.91 -8.62
N PRO A 993 14.50 34.79 -8.39
CA PRO A 993 13.04 34.64 -8.58
C PRO A 993 12.12 35.57 -7.76
N GLY A 994 12.65 36.55 -7.03
CA GLY A 994 11.88 37.45 -6.17
C GLY A 994 11.67 38.86 -6.71
N LEU A 995 12.37 39.28 -7.77
CA LEU A 995 12.44 40.70 -8.16
C LEU A 995 11.47 41.11 -9.27
N TYR A 996 10.93 40.17 -10.04
CA TYR A 996 10.05 40.45 -11.17
C TYR A 996 8.73 39.68 -11.05
N ALA A 997 7.68 40.22 -11.67
CA ALA A 997 6.37 39.58 -11.71
C ALA A 997 6.31 38.52 -12.80
N VAL A 998 5.98 37.27 -12.45
CA VAL A 998 5.77 36.19 -13.42
C VAL A 998 4.35 36.29 -13.98
N ARG A 999 4.24 36.72 -15.25
CA ARG A 999 2.99 36.79 -16.00
C ARG A 999 2.75 35.50 -16.77
N ARG A 1000 1.55 35.35 -17.35
CA ARG A 1000 1.18 34.20 -18.17
C ARG A 1000 2.18 33.94 -19.31
N GLU A 1001 2.62 34.99 -20.00
CA GLU A 1001 3.61 34.92 -21.09
C GLU A 1001 4.99 34.39 -20.64
N HIS A 1002 5.30 34.51 -19.35
CA HIS A 1002 6.58 34.06 -18.79
C HIS A 1002 6.55 32.58 -18.35
N LEU A 1003 5.38 31.93 -18.30
CA LEU A 1003 5.25 30.54 -17.82
C LEU A 1003 6.02 29.53 -18.67
N THR A 1004 6.29 29.83 -19.93
CA THR A 1004 7.03 28.97 -20.87
C THR A 1004 8.52 28.86 -20.54
N TRP A 1005 9.09 29.85 -19.84
CA TRP A 1005 10.52 29.92 -19.48
C TRP A 1005 10.79 29.44 -18.04
N VAL A 1006 9.74 29.14 -17.27
CA VAL A 1006 9.86 28.64 -15.90
C VAL A 1006 10.46 27.22 -15.93
N PRO A 1007 11.44 26.89 -15.07
CA PRO A 1007 12.05 25.57 -15.04
C PRO A 1007 11.01 24.48 -14.77
N ILE A 1008 11.15 23.37 -15.50
CA ILE A 1008 10.25 22.23 -15.41
C ILE A 1008 10.62 21.41 -14.18
N GLU A 1009 9.72 21.33 -13.20
CA GLU A 1009 9.91 20.49 -12.03
C GLU A 1009 9.52 19.03 -12.29
N PRO A 1010 10.17 18.07 -11.60
CA PRO A 1010 9.73 16.69 -11.59
C PRO A 1010 8.28 16.56 -11.13
N ALA A 1011 7.49 15.83 -11.90
CA ALA A 1011 6.11 15.52 -11.57
C ALA A 1011 6.02 14.60 -10.36
N ILE A 1012 5.00 14.83 -9.55
CA ILE A 1012 4.55 13.90 -8.52
C ILE A 1012 3.76 12.79 -9.21
N VAL A 1013 4.21 11.54 -9.07
CA VAL A 1013 3.63 10.36 -9.75
C VAL A 1013 3.03 9.39 -8.74
N GLY A 1014 3.73 9.08 -7.64
CA GLY A 1014 3.26 8.03 -6.72
C GLY A 1014 2.10 8.48 -5.83
N SER A 1015 1.31 7.52 -5.35
CA SER A 1015 0.15 7.73 -4.47
C SER A 1015 0.50 8.41 -3.13
N HIS A 1016 1.78 8.39 -2.76
CA HIS A 1016 2.33 9.01 -1.56
C HIS A 1016 2.86 10.43 -1.78
N GLY A 1017 2.71 11.01 -2.97
CA GLY A 1017 3.24 12.34 -3.29
C GLY A 1017 4.72 12.33 -3.70
N GLU A 1018 5.23 11.19 -4.14
CA GLU A 1018 6.63 11.01 -4.54
C GLU A 1018 6.87 11.34 -6.02
N THR A 1019 8.07 11.84 -6.32
CA THR A 1019 8.58 11.94 -7.69
C THR A 1019 8.96 10.56 -8.21
N LEU A 1020 9.13 10.40 -9.53
CA LEU A 1020 9.55 9.12 -10.10
C LEU A 1020 10.90 8.63 -9.53
N ARG A 1021 11.86 9.54 -9.36
CA ARG A 1021 13.12 9.24 -8.67
C ARG A 1021 12.88 8.73 -7.26
N GLY A 1022 11.98 9.35 -6.50
CA GLY A 1022 11.57 8.87 -5.19
C GLY A 1022 10.95 7.47 -5.26
N MET A 1023 10.07 7.22 -6.23
CA MET A 1023 9.40 5.93 -6.39
C MET A 1023 10.35 4.76 -6.70
N LEU A 1024 11.44 5.02 -7.43
CA LEU A 1024 12.50 4.03 -7.73
C LEU A 1024 13.56 3.96 -6.62
N ARG A 1025 13.85 5.08 -5.94
CA ARG A 1025 14.88 5.14 -4.91
C ARG A 1025 14.36 4.67 -3.57
N ARG A 1026 14.95 3.61 -3.05
CA ARG A 1026 14.64 3.11 -1.71
C ARG A 1026 14.98 4.17 -0.65
N GLY A 1027 14.01 4.48 0.21
CA GLY A 1027 14.20 5.43 1.31
C GLY A 1027 13.05 5.40 2.32
N PHE A 1028 13.08 6.30 3.31
CA PHE A 1028 12.11 6.38 4.39
C PHE A 1028 10.68 6.60 3.88
N HIS A 1029 10.49 7.57 2.98
CA HIS A 1029 9.21 7.92 2.35
C HIS A 1029 9.20 7.69 0.83
N SER A 1030 10.09 6.81 0.36
CA SER A 1030 10.35 6.60 -1.07
C SER A 1030 10.60 5.10 -1.35
N GLY A 1031 10.64 4.72 -2.62
CA GLY A 1031 10.93 3.35 -3.05
C GLY A 1031 9.69 2.47 -3.11
N THR A 1032 8.54 3.04 -3.48
CA THR A 1032 7.29 2.29 -3.60
C THR A 1032 7.41 1.10 -4.55
N LEU A 1033 8.11 1.25 -5.68
CA LEU A 1033 8.32 0.15 -6.62
C LEU A 1033 9.19 -0.97 -6.03
N PRO A 1034 10.44 -0.73 -5.58
CA PRO A 1034 11.27 -1.79 -5.03
C PRO A 1034 10.67 -2.46 -3.79
N LYS A 1035 10.02 -1.69 -2.90
CA LYS A 1035 9.34 -2.25 -1.71
C LYS A 1035 8.15 -3.14 -2.08
N SER A 1036 7.46 -2.85 -3.18
CA SER A 1036 6.37 -3.69 -3.67
C SER A 1036 6.88 -5.04 -4.17
N PHE A 1037 8.01 -5.05 -4.88
CA PHE A 1037 8.69 -6.29 -5.27
C PHE A 1037 9.26 -7.04 -4.07
N ASP A 1038 9.81 -6.36 -3.06
CA ASP A 1038 10.22 -7.02 -1.80
C ASP A 1038 9.03 -7.69 -1.11
N ARG A 1039 7.88 -7.02 -1.04
CA ARG A 1039 6.66 -7.60 -0.46
C ARG A 1039 6.20 -8.82 -1.23
N LEU A 1040 6.22 -8.77 -2.58
CA LEU A 1040 5.90 -9.92 -3.42
C LEU A 1040 6.87 -11.08 -3.17
N ARG A 1041 8.19 -10.83 -3.22
CA ARG A 1041 9.24 -11.83 -2.95
C ARG A 1041 9.09 -12.42 -1.55
N CYS A 1042 8.80 -11.60 -0.53
CA CYS A 1042 8.59 -12.06 0.85
C CYS A 1042 7.38 -13.00 0.96
N VAL A 1043 6.25 -12.68 0.33
CA VAL A 1043 5.08 -13.57 0.29
C VAL A 1043 5.42 -14.89 -0.43
N MET A 1044 6.11 -14.82 -1.57
CA MET A 1044 6.50 -16.01 -2.33
C MET A 1044 7.49 -16.87 -1.55
N ARG A 1045 8.51 -16.28 -0.91
CA ARG A 1045 9.45 -17.02 -0.04
C ARG A 1045 8.77 -17.73 1.08
N ARG A 1046 7.83 -17.06 1.76
CA ARG A 1046 7.07 -17.70 2.83
C ARG A 1046 6.27 -18.91 2.32
N GLN A 1047 5.73 -18.84 1.10
CA GLN A 1047 5.08 -19.99 0.46
C GLN A 1047 6.08 -21.10 0.11
N ILE A 1048 7.29 -20.75 -0.35
CA ILE A 1048 8.36 -21.71 -0.68
C ILE A 1048 8.87 -22.42 0.58
N GLU A 1049 9.19 -21.66 1.63
CA GLU A 1049 9.83 -22.15 2.86
C GLU A 1049 8.84 -22.88 3.78
N GLN A 1050 7.62 -22.35 3.95
CA GLN A 1050 6.64 -22.88 4.90
C GLN A 1050 5.60 -23.80 4.25
N ALA A 1051 5.54 -23.86 2.90
CA ALA A 1051 4.49 -24.56 2.16
C ALA A 1051 3.05 -24.12 2.50
N ILE A 1052 2.88 -22.93 3.09
CA ILE A 1052 1.57 -22.38 3.46
C ILE A 1052 1.09 -21.43 2.36
N GLU A 1053 0.01 -21.79 1.67
CA GLU A 1053 -0.64 -20.92 0.69
C GLU A 1053 -1.29 -19.72 1.38
N THR A 1054 -0.89 -18.51 0.99
CA THR A 1054 -1.44 -17.25 1.51
C THR A 1054 -2.05 -16.41 0.38
N PRO A 1055 -3.20 -16.83 -0.19
CA PRO A 1055 -3.77 -16.24 -1.41
C PRO A 1055 -4.10 -14.76 -1.24
N GLN A 1056 -4.59 -14.35 -0.07
CA GLN A 1056 -4.95 -12.96 0.21
C GLN A 1056 -3.74 -12.02 0.12
N ARG A 1057 -2.63 -12.37 0.79
CA ARG A 1057 -1.39 -11.56 0.78
C ARG A 1057 -0.74 -11.50 -0.58
N LEU A 1058 -0.80 -12.59 -1.34
CA LEU A 1058 -0.31 -12.63 -2.73
C LEU A 1058 -1.13 -11.69 -3.61
N HIS A 1059 -2.46 -11.73 -3.49
CA HIS A 1059 -3.37 -10.85 -4.21
C HIS A 1059 -3.17 -9.38 -3.84
N GLU A 1060 -2.98 -9.06 -2.56
CA GLU A 1060 -2.66 -7.71 -2.09
C GLU A 1060 -1.36 -7.17 -2.72
N ALA A 1061 -0.30 -7.98 -2.73
CA ALA A 1061 0.98 -7.62 -3.38
C ALA A 1061 0.80 -7.40 -4.89
N GLN A 1062 0.05 -8.28 -5.56
CA GLN A 1062 -0.28 -8.18 -6.99
C GLN A 1062 -1.13 -6.93 -7.29
N ARG A 1063 -2.13 -6.62 -6.47
CA ARG A 1063 -2.99 -5.44 -6.62
C ARG A 1063 -2.17 -4.17 -6.53
N HIS A 1064 -1.23 -4.10 -5.58
CA HIS A 1064 -0.37 -2.96 -5.39
C HIS A 1064 0.58 -2.74 -6.59
N LEU A 1065 1.22 -3.80 -7.11
CA LEU A 1065 2.04 -3.71 -8.33
C LEU A 1065 1.22 -3.32 -9.56
N ASN A 1066 0.00 -3.84 -9.69
CA ASN A 1066 -0.91 -3.45 -10.78
C ASN A 1066 -1.36 -1.99 -10.68
N GLU A 1067 -1.54 -1.46 -9.47
CA GLU A 1067 -1.82 -0.05 -9.24
C GLU A 1067 -0.64 0.83 -9.69
N ILE A 1068 0.59 0.50 -9.27
CA ILE A 1068 1.80 1.22 -9.71
C ILE A 1068 1.95 1.18 -11.23
N LYS A 1069 1.72 0.01 -11.84
CA LYS A 1069 1.73 -0.17 -13.29
C LYS A 1069 0.72 0.75 -13.99
N ARG A 1070 -0.50 0.86 -13.46
CA ARG A 1070 -1.54 1.76 -14.00
C ARG A 1070 -1.15 3.22 -13.82
N THR A 1071 -0.62 3.60 -12.67
CA THR A 1071 -0.17 4.98 -12.38
C THR A 1071 0.94 5.43 -13.33
N LEU A 1072 1.96 4.59 -13.54
CA LEU A 1072 3.03 4.87 -14.50
C LEU A 1072 2.54 4.92 -15.94
N GLY A 1073 1.64 4.02 -16.32
CA GLY A 1073 0.98 4.05 -17.62
C GLY A 1073 0.20 5.36 -17.85
N ARG A 1074 -0.57 5.81 -16.84
CA ARG A 1074 -1.30 7.09 -16.88
C ARG A 1074 -0.36 8.29 -16.94
N PHE A 1075 0.74 8.27 -16.19
CA PHE A 1075 1.76 9.33 -16.23
C PHE A 1075 2.35 9.48 -17.64
N CYS A 1076 2.80 8.38 -18.24
CA CYS A 1076 3.38 8.42 -19.59
C CYS A 1076 2.34 8.74 -20.67
N ASP A 1077 1.11 8.25 -20.52
CA ASP A 1077 0.03 8.56 -21.48
C ASP A 1077 -0.34 10.05 -21.45
N ARG A 1078 -0.40 10.66 -20.27
CA ARG A 1078 -0.78 12.07 -20.08
C ARG A 1078 0.31 13.05 -20.46
N GLU A 1079 1.57 12.77 -20.13
CA GLU A 1079 2.68 13.70 -20.31
C GLU A 1079 3.36 13.55 -21.68
N LEU A 1080 3.50 12.33 -22.22
CA LEU A 1080 4.20 12.09 -23.49
C LEU A 1080 3.26 11.64 -24.60
N ALA A 1081 2.48 10.56 -24.40
CA ALA A 1081 1.66 10.02 -25.49
C ALA A 1081 0.61 11.03 -25.98
N TYR A 1082 -0.01 11.79 -25.07
CA TYR A 1082 -0.95 12.84 -25.45
C TYR A 1082 -0.28 14.00 -26.19
N ALA A 1083 0.95 14.40 -25.82
CA ALA A 1083 1.72 15.40 -26.56
C ALA A 1083 1.93 14.95 -28.01
N LEU A 1084 2.36 13.70 -28.21
CA LEU A 1084 2.54 13.12 -29.54
C LEU A 1084 1.21 12.99 -30.32
N ARG A 1085 0.10 12.63 -29.66
CA ARG A 1085 -1.25 12.62 -30.29
C ARG A 1085 -1.66 14.01 -30.77
N ARG A 1086 -1.24 15.08 -30.08
CA ARG A 1086 -1.48 16.45 -30.54
C ARG A 1086 -0.63 16.81 -31.76
N ARG A 1087 0.62 16.34 -31.82
CA ARG A 1087 1.46 16.46 -33.03
C ARG A 1087 0.87 15.74 -34.25
N CYS A 1088 0.04 14.69 -34.06
CA CYS A 1088 -0.66 14.05 -35.21
C CYS A 1088 -1.60 15.02 -35.96
N GLN A 1089 -2.13 16.03 -35.26
CA GLN A 1089 -3.03 17.04 -35.85
C GLN A 1089 -2.25 18.12 -36.62
N ASP A 1090 -0.94 18.20 -36.44
CA ASP A 1090 -0.07 19.11 -37.17
C ASP A 1090 0.08 18.63 -38.63
N PRO A 1091 -0.18 19.49 -39.63
CA PRO A 1091 0.05 19.14 -41.03
C PRO A 1091 1.52 18.79 -41.33
N ASN A 1092 2.47 19.31 -40.55
CA ASN A 1092 3.91 19.12 -40.77
C ASN A 1092 4.49 17.89 -40.07
N CYS A 1093 3.67 17.09 -39.36
CA CYS A 1093 4.10 15.84 -38.74
C CYS A 1093 3.47 14.64 -39.45
N ASN A 1094 4.31 13.66 -39.80
CA ASN A 1094 3.90 12.42 -40.47
C ASN A 1094 3.18 11.43 -39.53
N LEU A 1095 3.01 11.73 -38.24
CA LEU A 1095 2.32 10.85 -37.28
C LEU A 1095 0.81 10.83 -37.52
N SER A 1096 0.21 9.63 -37.54
CA SER A 1096 -1.25 9.43 -37.66
C SER A 1096 -1.89 9.06 -36.31
N SER A 1097 -1.34 8.09 -35.57
CA SER A 1097 -1.87 7.69 -34.26
C SER A 1097 -0.78 7.15 -33.33
N VAL A 1098 -1.01 7.29 -32.03
CA VAL A 1098 -0.07 6.90 -30.97
C VAL A 1098 -0.79 6.08 -29.90
N TRP A 1099 -0.28 4.87 -29.67
CA TRP A 1099 -0.84 3.92 -28.70
C TRP A 1099 0.18 3.54 -27.64
N THR A 1100 -0.23 3.63 -26.38
CA THR A 1100 0.61 3.29 -25.23
C THR A 1100 0.46 1.81 -24.90
N ARG A 1101 1.54 1.02 -24.98
CA ARG A 1101 1.54 -0.36 -24.49
C ARG A 1101 1.58 -0.40 -22.96
N ARG A 1102 1.28 -1.56 -22.38
CA ARG A 1102 1.34 -1.74 -20.92
C ARG A 1102 2.81 -1.69 -20.44
N PRO A 1103 3.15 -0.91 -19.41
CA PRO A 1103 4.53 -0.86 -18.92
C PRO A 1103 4.97 -2.20 -18.33
N ARG A 1104 6.25 -2.53 -18.52
CA ARG A 1104 6.94 -3.62 -17.83
C ARG A 1104 7.70 -2.99 -16.65
N LEU A 1105 7.49 -3.52 -15.46
CA LEU A 1105 8.11 -3.02 -14.23
C LEU A 1105 9.23 -3.98 -13.81
N ALA A 1106 10.31 -3.42 -13.26
CA ALA A 1106 11.35 -4.16 -12.54
C ALA A 1106 11.66 -3.46 -11.20
N THR A 1107 12.58 -4.01 -10.40
CA THR A 1107 12.82 -3.51 -9.02
C THR A 1107 13.26 -2.04 -8.98
N ALA A 1108 14.12 -1.62 -9.91
CA ALA A 1108 14.69 -0.27 -9.97
C ALA A 1108 14.51 0.43 -11.33
N SER A 1109 13.69 -0.13 -12.22
CA SER A 1109 13.43 0.40 -13.55
C SER A 1109 12.01 0.12 -14.03
N PHE A 1110 11.57 0.85 -15.05
CA PHE A 1110 10.41 0.46 -15.83
C PHE A 1110 10.59 0.80 -17.30
N GLU A 1111 9.95 -0.01 -18.14
CA GLU A 1111 9.98 0.09 -19.59
C GLU A 1111 8.58 0.34 -20.12
N LEU A 1112 8.48 1.22 -21.11
CA LEU A 1112 7.23 1.52 -21.82
C LEU A 1112 7.51 1.59 -23.32
N THR A 1113 6.58 1.05 -24.11
CA THR A 1113 6.63 1.15 -25.57
C THR A 1113 5.43 1.94 -26.08
N LEU A 1114 5.67 2.92 -26.95
CA LEU A 1114 4.64 3.63 -27.69
C LEU A 1114 4.66 3.15 -29.14
N ASP A 1115 3.52 2.65 -29.63
CA ASP A 1115 3.35 2.31 -31.04
C ASP A 1115 2.95 3.57 -31.81
N LEU A 1116 3.78 3.96 -32.78
CA LEU A 1116 3.60 5.10 -33.67
C LEU A 1116 3.16 4.58 -35.04
N ARG A 1117 2.02 5.09 -35.54
CA ARG A 1117 1.59 4.89 -36.92
C ARG A 1117 1.80 6.17 -37.72
N LEU A 1118 2.15 6.04 -39.00
CA LEU A 1118 2.38 7.17 -39.90
C LEU A 1118 1.17 7.44 -40.80
N LYS A 1119 1.14 8.64 -41.37
CA LYS A 1119 0.22 9.07 -42.43
C LYS A 1119 0.66 8.49 -43.79
N PRO A 1120 -0.24 8.40 -44.79
CA PRO A 1120 0.13 8.00 -46.15
C PRO A 1120 1.24 8.92 -46.70
N PRO A 1121 2.25 8.39 -47.42
CA PRO A 1121 2.36 7.05 -47.99
C PRO A 1121 2.98 5.96 -47.07
N HIS A 1122 3.43 6.30 -45.86
CA HIS A 1122 4.19 5.39 -44.98
C HIS A 1122 3.32 4.57 -44.00
N GLU A 1123 2.03 4.35 -44.29
CA GLU A 1123 1.07 3.71 -43.38
C GLU A 1123 1.46 2.28 -42.94
N ARG A 1124 2.24 1.57 -43.76
CA ARG A 1124 2.72 0.20 -43.47
C ARG A 1124 3.91 0.17 -42.50
N ALA A 1125 4.62 1.29 -42.33
CA ALA A 1125 5.75 1.36 -41.40
C ALA A 1125 5.25 1.33 -39.96
N ARG A 1126 5.65 0.30 -39.20
CA ARG A 1126 5.40 0.20 -37.76
C ARG A 1126 6.62 0.70 -37.03
N ILE A 1127 6.49 1.87 -36.40
CA ILE A 1127 7.56 2.45 -35.60
C ILE A 1127 7.18 2.30 -34.13
N ALA A 1128 8.11 1.83 -33.31
CA ALA A 1128 7.92 1.69 -31.87
C ALA A 1128 8.95 2.54 -31.13
N LEU A 1129 8.49 3.45 -30.28
CA LEU A 1129 9.34 4.24 -29.40
C LEU A 1129 9.45 3.54 -28.05
N GLN A 1130 10.64 3.07 -27.69
CA GLN A 1130 10.92 2.41 -26.41
C GLN A 1130 11.53 3.39 -25.42
N LEU A 1131 10.94 3.46 -24.23
CA LEU A 1131 11.35 4.31 -23.12
C LEU A 1131 11.78 3.40 -21.98
N CYS A 1132 13.05 3.49 -21.58
CA CYS A 1132 13.59 2.79 -20.42
C CYS A 1132 14.05 3.81 -19.37
N LEU A 1133 13.40 3.81 -18.21
CA LEU A 1133 13.79 4.65 -17.08
C LEU A 1133 14.36 3.78 -15.97
N TYR A 1134 15.59 4.06 -15.56
CA TYR A 1134 16.27 3.29 -14.53
C TYR A 1134 17.09 4.21 -13.61
N LEU A 1135 17.16 3.82 -12.34
CA LEU A 1135 17.92 4.54 -11.32
C LEU A 1135 19.30 3.91 -11.16
N ARG A 1136 20.36 4.69 -11.40
CA ARG A 1136 21.74 4.34 -11.06
C ARG A 1136 22.27 5.38 -10.11
N GLU A 1137 22.29 5.08 -8.82
CA GLU A 1137 22.48 6.10 -7.80
C GLU A 1137 23.78 6.92 -8.03
N PRO A 1138 23.71 8.26 -7.97
CA PRO A 1138 22.56 9.09 -7.57
C PRO A 1138 21.58 9.43 -8.71
N ASP A 1139 21.90 9.16 -9.97
CA ASP A 1139 21.23 9.70 -11.15
C ASP A 1139 20.04 8.86 -11.65
N LEU A 1140 19.06 9.55 -12.24
CA LEU A 1140 17.92 8.91 -12.92
C LEU A 1140 18.13 9.06 -14.43
N HIS A 1141 18.25 7.93 -15.12
CA HIS A 1141 18.52 7.90 -16.56
C HIS A 1141 17.22 7.61 -17.32
N LEU A 1142 17.03 8.32 -18.43
CA LEU A 1142 16.01 8.04 -19.44
C LEU A 1142 16.72 7.67 -20.74
N LYS A 1143 16.65 6.40 -21.14
CA LYS A 1143 17.09 5.92 -22.45
C LYS A 1143 15.89 5.80 -23.36
N VAL A 1144 15.95 6.45 -24.52
CA VAL A 1144 14.91 6.38 -25.54
C VAL A 1144 15.50 5.84 -26.83
N SER A 1145 14.91 4.78 -27.37
CA SER A 1145 15.28 4.20 -28.65
C SER A 1145 14.08 4.09 -29.58
N LEU A 1146 14.31 4.37 -30.86
CA LEU A 1146 13.34 4.17 -31.92
C LEU A 1146 13.60 2.82 -32.60
N GLN A 1147 12.58 1.97 -32.67
CA GLN A 1147 12.62 0.72 -33.45
C GLN A 1147 11.78 0.86 -34.71
N GLY A 1148 12.38 0.59 -35.87
CA GLY A 1148 11.75 0.70 -37.19
C GLY A 1148 12.47 1.70 -38.10
N ASP A 1149 11.85 2.02 -39.24
CA ASP A 1149 12.37 2.98 -40.22
C ASP A 1149 12.16 4.43 -39.71
N GLY A 1150 13.20 4.98 -39.07
CA GLY A 1150 13.17 6.32 -38.46
C GLY A 1150 13.11 7.47 -39.47
N ASP A 1151 13.60 7.26 -40.70
CA ASP A 1151 13.63 8.30 -41.73
C ASP A 1151 12.23 8.65 -42.24
N ALA A 1152 11.30 7.69 -42.19
CA ALA A 1152 9.90 7.89 -42.56
C ALA A 1152 9.16 8.93 -41.68
N LEU A 1153 9.68 9.28 -40.49
CA LEU A 1153 9.11 10.33 -39.64
C LEU A 1153 9.33 11.74 -40.20
N GLY A 1154 10.38 11.96 -40.99
CA GLY A 1154 10.82 13.29 -41.44
C GLY A 1154 11.56 14.09 -40.35
N ALA A 1155 12.43 15.02 -40.77
CA ALA A 1155 13.34 15.75 -39.88
C ALA A 1155 12.60 16.63 -38.84
N LEU A 1156 11.58 17.38 -39.26
CA LEU A 1156 10.80 18.28 -38.37
C LEU A 1156 10.01 17.50 -37.32
N CYS A 1157 9.36 16.40 -37.71
CA CYS A 1157 8.60 15.57 -36.77
C CYS A 1157 9.54 14.89 -35.76
N ARG A 1158 10.75 14.46 -36.16
CA ARG A 1158 11.80 13.98 -35.23
C ARG A 1158 12.24 15.05 -34.23
N GLU A 1159 12.39 16.30 -34.66
CA GLU A 1159 12.76 17.40 -33.77
C GLU A 1159 11.66 17.72 -32.74
N HIS A 1160 10.39 17.72 -33.17
CA HIS A 1160 9.26 17.87 -32.25
C HIS A 1160 9.15 16.73 -31.24
N ILE A 1161 9.33 15.48 -31.68
CA ILE A 1161 9.37 14.32 -30.78
C ILE A 1161 10.53 14.47 -29.78
N ARG A 1162 11.71 14.94 -30.22
CA ARG A 1162 12.86 15.19 -29.35
C ARG A 1162 12.57 16.27 -28.31
N GLU A 1163 11.87 17.34 -28.68
CA GLU A 1163 11.42 18.39 -27.76
C GLU A 1163 10.48 17.82 -26.69
N ASP A 1164 9.47 17.05 -27.10
CA ASP A 1164 8.47 16.47 -26.20
C ASP A 1164 9.11 15.42 -25.25
N ILE A 1165 10.10 14.66 -25.73
CA ILE A 1165 10.91 13.74 -24.88
C ILE A 1165 11.75 14.51 -23.85
N ARG A 1166 12.35 15.67 -24.21
CA ARG A 1166 13.10 16.48 -23.24
C ARG A 1166 12.20 17.01 -22.13
N VAL A 1167 11.01 17.50 -22.49
CA VAL A 1167 10.00 17.96 -21.52
C VAL A 1167 9.57 16.79 -20.62
N PHE A 1168 9.28 15.63 -21.21
CA PHE A 1168 8.95 14.41 -20.46
C PHE A 1168 10.08 13.97 -19.53
N GLY A 1169 11.33 13.99 -19.98
CA GLY A 1169 12.51 13.65 -19.17
C GLY A 1169 12.67 14.57 -17.96
N ALA A 1170 12.49 15.88 -18.15
CA ALA A 1170 12.49 16.86 -17.07
C ALA A 1170 11.34 16.62 -16.07
N ARG A 1171 10.12 16.32 -16.57
CA ARG A 1171 8.97 15.94 -15.73
C ARG A 1171 9.17 14.60 -15.03
N ALA A 1172 9.87 13.65 -15.63
CA ALA A 1172 10.26 12.42 -14.97
C ALA A 1172 11.33 12.65 -13.89
N GLY A 1173 12.02 13.80 -13.92
CA GLY A 1173 13.16 14.11 -13.06
C GLY A 1173 14.43 13.36 -13.46
N ALA A 1174 14.55 12.97 -14.75
CA ALA A 1174 15.73 12.35 -15.29
C ALA A 1174 16.87 13.38 -15.37
N THR A 1175 18.01 13.05 -14.77
CA THR A 1175 19.21 13.91 -14.80
C THR A 1175 20.02 13.69 -16.07
N GLN A 1176 19.92 12.51 -16.67
CA GLN A 1176 20.54 12.18 -17.95
C GLN A 1176 19.50 11.61 -18.91
N VAL A 1177 19.47 12.13 -20.13
CA VAL A 1177 18.56 11.68 -21.19
C VAL A 1177 19.38 11.30 -22.42
N THR A 1178 19.38 10.01 -22.78
CA THR A 1178 20.01 9.49 -23.99
C THR A 1178 18.92 9.18 -25.01
N MET A 1179 19.04 9.71 -26.22
CA MET A 1179 18.05 9.57 -27.28
C MET A 1179 18.72 9.03 -28.53
N ASP A 1180 18.27 7.87 -28.97
CA ASP A 1180 18.68 7.24 -30.22
C ASP A 1180 17.45 7.16 -31.14
N LEU A 1181 17.33 8.16 -32.02
CA LEU A 1181 16.15 8.36 -32.88
C LEU A 1181 16.46 8.17 -34.38
N GLY A 1182 17.66 7.73 -34.74
CA GLY A 1182 18.18 7.79 -36.12
C GLY A 1182 18.55 9.21 -36.50
#